data_AF-A0A0M9WGX4-F1
#
_entry.id   AF-A0A0M9WGX4-F1
#
_cell.length_a   1.000
_cell.length_b   1.000
_cell.length_c   1.000
_cell.angle_alpha   90.00
_cell.angle_beta   90.00
_cell.angle_gamma   90.00
#
_symmetry.space_group_name_H-M   'P 1'
#
loop_
_entity.id
_entity.type
_entity.pdbx_description
1 polymer ?
#
loop_
_entity_poly.entity_id
_entity_poly.type
_entity_poly.pdbx_seq_one_letter_code
_entity_poly.pdbx_strand_id
1 'polypeptide(L)'
;MAGRGNRRLRGQGHRSNPGRLNNFEACTQSDKICRQFQRGSCTYGSTCKFSHDLTRASGSKPDPTTDDASTRKRYFDWKKILRRNFIHARSRRGHEEILRMWERAIDILDSENTGDQQLLVRDLVDDDLDGNGFILATIDTYGRYSTHSIPAYVEPFLKVITHPSILDCLSVDSFVGTMYATFGGPNGDRAIGFLESVCRCIINSGQQDDNDQTLVTPDMVKLLLNALYQLLYRVRRARFHDGLPSLLGSLHELVQKIAKVCPNADVEALDNRTEIMRNVVASARRSLVQPRVPEENGQNAGTGLAQSTFPMDIEIPGGRHDNDLAKISQIQILPTQGEIVSDSSEYLPSTNFSQPHFIADPMLRYIDSTFRLLRHDILGSVKDVLRDLLQQDGPNPYLSNKDSRAHIYMASHIQHIFVNRRNELEATVSFSTPPQLRKKPLAEKCRWWNDSNRLEEGSLVCFLTSESTRKRLLFLEVTTKCSSQDQTDKDKSTLVSNRYPPSITVKLATCLLQELNLLGQIYSEKIPGTLVDFHSLIPATFAPILRNLRRVQREGELAFQKWILPGRNGEDKRINIPPPAYARKLGFVFSFISITKHRAQDIKLDPNSPESLDIKELGTLTGLDLGQCHGLVAALTREYAMIQGPPGTGKSHVGVKLVQVLLAIKARANLGPIIVM
;
A
#
# COMPACT_ATOMS: atom_id res chain seq x y z
N MET A 1 -2.58 45.24 14.69
CA MET A 1 -2.90 46.68 14.58
C MET A 1 -1.62 47.42 14.22
N ALA A 2 -1.69 48.24 13.15
CA ALA A 2 -0.73 49.24 12.64
C ALA A 2 0.74 48.80 12.43
N GLY A 3 1.34 48.78 11.24
CA GLY A 3 1.04 49.43 9.97
C GLY A 3 2.07 50.53 9.67
N ARG A 4 2.47 50.61 8.38
CA ARG A 4 3.24 51.66 7.69
C ARG A 4 4.77 51.51 7.74
N GLY A 5 5.53 51.72 6.66
CA GLY A 5 5.15 52.15 5.32
C GLY A 5 6.37 52.28 4.40
N ASN A 6 6.18 51.78 3.18
CA ASN A 6 6.54 52.37 1.89
C ASN A 6 7.85 53.17 1.66
N ARG A 7 8.59 52.63 0.67
CA ARG A 7 9.00 53.24 -0.61
C ARG A 7 10.28 54.09 -0.68
N ARG A 8 11.19 53.51 -1.48
CA ARG A 8 11.84 54.02 -2.71
C ARG A 8 12.60 55.34 -2.61
N LEU A 9 13.83 55.36 -3.11
CA LEU A 9 14.19 56.16 -4.29
C LEU A 9 15.56 55.77 -4.88
N ARG A 10 15.61 55.95 -6.21
CA ARG A 10 16.69 55.65 -7.17
C ARG A 10 17.76 56.77 -7.19
N GLY A 11 18.91 56.47 -7.80
CA GLY A 11 19.78 57.41 -8.52
C GLY A 11 21.26 57.19 -8.17
N GLN A 12 22.08 56.62 -9.06
CA GLN A 12 22.95 57.35 -10.02
C GLN A 12 23.73 58.49 -9.34
N GLY A 13 25.06 58.61 -9.37
CA GLY A 13 26.12 57.95 -10.11
C GLY A 13 27.31 58.93 -10.20
N HIS A 14 28.52 58.38 -10.31
CA HIS A 14 29.76 58.96 -10.85
C HIS A 14 30.74 59.83 -10.03
N ARG A 15 31.96 59.28 -10.01
CA ARG A 15 33.31 59.85 -10.32
C ARG A 15 34.05 60.65 -9.23
N SER A 16 35.17 60.07 -8.78
CA SER A 16 36.51 60.67 -8.92
C SER A 16 37.62 59.66 -8.52
N ASN A 17 38.44 59.29 -9.51
CA ASN A 17 39.83 58.80 -9.36
C ASN A 17 40.75 60.02 -9.08
N PRO A 18 42.08 59.94 -8.81
CA PRO A 18 43.04 58.84 -9.01
C PRO A 18 44.18 58.73 -7.94
N GLY A 19 45.09 57.75 -8.09
CA GLY A 19 46.52 58.00 -7.82
C GLY A 19 47.39 56.88 -7.24
N ARG A 20 48.33 56.44 -8.09
CA ARG A 20 49.69 55.92 -7.80
C ARG A 20 49.95 54.42 -7.52
N LEU A 21 50.61 53.85 -8.53
CA LEU A 21 51.90 53.14 -8.54
C LEU A 21 52.01 51.72 -7.95
N ASN A 22 52.02 50.78 -8.92
CA ASN A 22 52.90 49.62 -9.08
C ASN A 22 53.48 48.95 -7.83
N ASN A 23 52.97 47.73 -7.55
CA ASN A 23 53.81 46.60 -7.18
C ASN A 23 53.32 45.35 -7.91
N PHE A 24 54.27 44.65 -8.54
CA PHE A 24 54.09 43.34 -9.13
C PHE A 24 53.82 42.32 -8.02
N GLU A 25 52.57 41.89 -7.88
CA GLU A 25 52.23 40.67 -7.14
C GLU A 25 51.61 39.66 -8.10
N ALA A 26 52.22 38.48 -8.15
CA ALA A 26 51.77 37.34 -8.92
C ALA A 26 50.37 36.93 -8.44
N CYS A 27 49.36 37.20 -9.27
CA CYS A 27 47.99 36.80 -8.97
C CYS A 27 47.87 35.27 -9.09
N THR A 28 47.79 34.59 -7.95
CA THR A 28 47.42 33.17 -7.87
C THR A 28 46.06 32.98 -8.54
N GLN A 29 46.04 32.33 -9.71
CA GLN A 29 44.79 32.04 -10.44
C GLN A 29 43.87 31.20 -9.56
N SER A 30 42.60 31.59 -9.48
CA SER A 30 41.59 30.82 -8.73
C SER A 30 41.24 29.49 -9.43
N ASP A 31 40.91 28.45 -8.65
CA ASP A 31 40.51 27.11 -9.16
C ASP A 31 39.20 27.09 -9.97
N LYS A 32 38.53 28.25 -10.10
CA LYS A 32 37.29 28.38 -10.86
C LYS A 32 37.60 28.78 -12.30
N ILE A 33 37.08 28.03 -13.27
CA ILE A 33 37.25 28.30 -14.71
C ILE A 33 36.60 29.64 -15.11
N CYS A 34 37.29 30.42 -15.94
CA CYS A 34 36.77 31.65 -16.52
C CYS A 34 35.60 31.38 -17.49
N ARG A 35 34.39 31.83 -17.13
CA ARG A 35 33.19 31.65 -17.97
C ARG A 35 33.25 32.41 -19.29
N GLN A 36 34.00 33.51 -19.37
CA GLN A 36 34.22 34.25 -20.62
C GLN A 36 35.23 33.52 -21.52
N PHE A 37 36.21 32.82 -20.96
CA PHE A 37 37.11 31.95 -21.72
C PHE A 37 36.39 30.74 -22.29
N GLN A 38 35.49 30.10 -21.50
CA GLN A 38 34.61 29.04 -22.02
C GLN A 38 33.73 29.48 -23.19
N ARG A 39 33.49 30.78 -23.34
CA ARG A 39 32.70 31.38 -24.44
C ARG A 39 33.58 32.00 -25.53
N GLY A 40 34.91 31.81 -25.47
CA GLY A 40 35.86 32.32 -26.45
C GLY A 40 36.07 33.84 -26.47
N SER A 41 35.64 34.57 -25.43
CA SER A 41 35.60 36.04 -25.42
C SER A 41 36.41 36.69 -24.29
N CYS A 42 37.33 35.95 -23.65
CA CYS A 42 38.17 36.51 -22.60
C CYS A 42 39.32 37.34 -23.19
N THR A 43 39.37 38.63 -22.88
CA THR A 43 40.41 39.57 -23.33
C THR A 43 41.59 39.69 -22.37
N TYR A 44 41.52 39.06 -21.18
CA TYR A 44 42.53 39.18 -20.12
C TYR A 44 43.62 38.10 -20.20
N GLY A 45 43.58 37.19 -21.17
CA GLY A 45 44.66 36.22 -21.42
C GLY A 45 45.17 35.50 -20.17
N SER A 46 46.50 35.43 -20.02
CA SER A 46 47.18 34.80 -18.88
C SER A 46 47.10 35.60 -17.57
N THR A 47 46.65 36.85 -17.61
CA THR A 47 46.46 37.70 -16.42
C THR A 47 45.03 37.65 -15.86
N CYS A 48 44.18 36.76 -16.40
CA CYS A 48 42.84 36.53 -15.88
C CYS A 48 42.87 35.96 -14.46
N LYS A 49 42.00 36.47 -13.58
CA LYS A 49 41.84 36.01 -12.19
C LYS A 49 41.28 34.57 -12.09
N PHE A 50 40.68 34.07 -13.15
CA PHE A 50 40.03 32.76 -13.23
C PHE A 50 40.81 31.84 -14.17
N SER A 51 40.92 30.55 -13.84
CA SER A 51 41.73 29.60 -14.61
C SER A 51 41.23 29.43 -16.05
N HIS A 52 42.16 29.40 -17.00
CA HIS A 52 41.94 29.01 -18.39
C HIS A 52 42.41 27.57 -18.68
N ASP A 53 42.92 26.87 -17.67
CA ASP A 53 43.38 25.50 -17.77
C ASP A 53 42.21 24.53 -17.49
N LEU A 54 41.71 23.91 -18.55
CA LEU A 54 40.57 23.00 -18.54
C LEU A 54 40.87 21.68 -17.80
N THR A 55 42.14 21.38 -17.53
CA THR A 55 42.56 20.13 -16.86
C THR A 55 42.39 20.16 -15.34
N ARG A 56 42.31 21.35 -14.73
CA ARG A 56 42.21 21.51 -13.26
C ARG A 56 40.80 21.38 -12.67
N ALA A 57 39.78 21.14 -13.49
CA ALA A 57 38.38 21.01 -13.05
C ALA A 57 37.87 19.56 -12.97
N SER A 58 38.73 18.55 -13.08
CA SER A 58 38.34 17.14 -12.99
C SER A 58 38.37 16.62 -11.55
N GLY A 59 37.53 17.21 -10.70
CA GLY A 59 37.17 16.68 -9.38
C GLY A 59 35.82 15.97 -9.44
N SER A 60 35.86 14.64 -9.56
CA SER A 60 34.78 13.68 -9.30
C SER A 60 33.35 14.06 -9.70
N LYS A 61 32.99 13.84 -10.96
CA LYS A 61 31.66 13.37 -11.35
C LYS A 61 31.82 12.24 -12.37
N PRO A 62 30.97 11.19 -12.35
CA PRO A 62 31.04 10.14 -13.36
C PRO A 62 30.73 10.75 -14.73
N ASP A 63 31.54 10.39 -15.72
CA ASP A 63 31.30 10.69 -17.13
C ASP A 63 29.91 10.20 -17.53
N PRO A 64 29.04 11.03 -18.13
CA PRO A 64 27.82 10.54 -18.75
C PRO A 64 28.22 9.71 -19.97
N THR A 65 27.83 8.45 -19.99
CA THR A 65 27.86 7.63 -21.20
C THR A 65 27.14 8.37 -22.34
N THR A 66 27.61 8.20 -23.57
CA THR A 66 27.05 8.84 -24.77
C THR A 66 25.53 8.61 -24.95
N ASP A 67 24.97 7.59 -24.30
CA ASP A 67 23.52 7.34 -24.24
C ASP A 67 22.75 8.39 -23.44
N ASP A 68 23.31 8.91 -22.34
CA ASP A 68 22.60 9.82 -21.43
C ASP A 68 22.39 11.22 -22.03
N ALA A 69 23.24 11.63 -22.98
CA ALA A 69 23.05 12.87 -23.75
C ALA A 69 21.90 12.75 -24.76
N SER A 70 21.67 11.55 -25.32
CA SER A 70 20.62 11.29 -26.30
C SER A 70 19.24 11.16 -25.65
N THR A 71 19.17 10.52 -24.47
CA THR A 71 17.94 10.38 -23.66
C THR A 71 17.46 11.73 -23.16
N ARG A 72 18.36 12.55 -22.61
CA ARG A 72 18.07 13.92 -22.17
C ARG A 72 17.53 14.80 -23.29
N LYS A 73 18.05 14.62 -24.52
CA LYS A 73 17.58 15.35 -25.71
C LYS A 73 16.13 15.01 -26.05
N ARG A 74 15.71 13.75 -25.94
CA ARG A 74 14.31 13.32 -26.15
C ARG A 74 13.37 14.04 -25.18
N TYR A 75 13.71 14.09 -23.89
CA TYR A 75 12.95 14.81 -22.88
C TYR A 75 12.83 16.32 -23.20
N PHE A 76 13.94 16.99 -23.55
CA PHE A 76 13.88 18.41 -23.90
C PHE A 76 13.08 18.70 -25.16
N ASP A 77 13.13 17.81 -26.16
CA ASP A 77 12.36 17.94 -27.38
C ASP A 77 10.86 17.68 -27.16
N TRP A 78 10.50 16.81 -26.21
CA TRP A 78 9.12 16.68 -25.71
C TRP A 78 8.68 17.94 -24.95
N LYS A 79 9.49 18.44 -24.02
CA LYS A 79 9.19 19.66 -23.23
C LYS A 79 8.98 20.91 -24.10
N LYS A 80 9.64 20.99 -25.26
CA LYS A 80 9.40 22.08 -26.24
C LYS A 80 7.98 22.06 -26.80
N ILE A 81 7.33 20.90 -26.89
CA ILE A 81 5.95 20.78 -27.35
C ILE A 81 5.01 21.40 -26.30
N LEU A 82 5.24 21.13 -25.01
CA LEU A 82 4.45 21.70 -23.91
C LEU A 82 4.54 23.24 -23.78
N ARG A 83 5.64 23.84 -24.26
CA ARG A 83 5.84 25.31 -24.21
C ARG A 83 5.19 26.05 -25.36
N ARG A 84 4.75 25.35 -26.41
CA ARG A 84 3.99 25.96 -27.49
C ARG A 84 2.54 26.00 -27.03
N ASN A 85 2.04 27.19 -26.68
CA ASN A 85 0.62 27.39 -26.36
C ASN A 85 -0.24 26.63 -27.38
N PHE A 86 -1.01 25.65 -26.91
CA PHE A 86 -1.81 24.76 -27.72
C PHE A 86 -3.06 25.52 -28.16
N ILE A 87 -2.99 26.15 -29.34
CA ILE A 87 -4.04 27.08 -29.80
C ILE A 87 -5.14 26.36 -30.62
N HIS A 88 -4.96 25.09 -31.03
CA HIS A 88 -5.83 24.46 -32.03
C HIS A 88 -6.20 22.97 -31.78
N ALA A 89 -6.99 22.69 -30.74
CA ALA A 89 -7.54 21.34 -30.49
C ALA A 89 -8.37 20.76 -31.66
N ARG A 90 -8.99 21.62 -32.49
CA ARG A 90 -10.04 21.24 -33.45
C ARG A 90 -9.57 21.14 -34.91
N SER A 91 -8.27 21.21 -35.17
CA SER A 91 -7.71 21.09 -36.52
C SER A 91 -7.03 19.72 -36.71
N ARG A 92 -6.97 19.19 -37.94
CA ARG A 92 -6.22 17.96 -38.27
C ARG A 92 -4.76 18.04 -37.77
N ARG A 93 -4.16 19.23 -37.86
CA ARG A 93 -2.83 19.53 -37.34
C ARG A 93 -2.75 19.42 -35.81
N GLY A 94 -3.83 19.75 -35.10
CA GLY A 94 -3.94 19.58 -33.65
C GLY A 94 -3.96 18.11 -33.23
N HIS A 95 -4.65 17.24 -33.97
CA HIS A 95 -4.66 15.80 -33.70
C HIS A 95 -3.27 15.16 -33.87
N GLU A 96 -2.53 15.57 -34.90
CA GLU A 96 -1.14 15.13 -35.13
C GLU A 96 -0.20 15.64 -34.03
N GLU A 97 -0.41 16.85 -33.52
CA GLU A 97 0.36 17.40 -32.40
C GLU A 97 0.06 16.67 -31.07
N ILE A 98 -1.19 16.33 -30.80
CA ILE A 98 -1.59 15.50 -29.63
C ILE A 98 -0.97 14.11 -29.73
N LEU A 99 -1.07 13.46 -30.90
CA LEU A 99 -0.48 12.14 -31.13
C LEU A 99 1.03 12.15 -30.86
N ARG A 100 1.74 13.09 -31.48
CA ARG A 100 3.19 13.25 -31.32
C ARG A 100 3.60 13.55 -29.89
N MET A 101 2.76 14.27 -29.13
CA MET A 101 3.01 14.57 -27.72
C MET A 101 2.98 13.28 -26.89
N TRP A 102 1.98 12.41 -27.08
CA TRP A 102 1.84 11.18 -26.32
C TRP A 102 2.81 10.08 -26.76
N GLU A 103 3.09 9.92 -28.06
CA GLU A 103 4.11 8.97 -28.54
C GLU A 103 5.49 9.26 -27.95
N ARG A 104 5.89 10.54 -27.93
CA ARG A 104 7.16 10.95 -27.33
C ARG A 104 7.18 10.79 -25.81
N ALA A 105 6.02 10.90 -25.16
CA ALA A 105 5.92 10.62 -23.74
C ALA A 105 6.17 9.13 -23.45
N ILE A 106 5.63 8.23 -24.27
CA ILE A 106 5.89 6.79 -24.18
C ILE A 106 7.38 6.49 -24.36
N ASP A 107 8.04 7.08 -25.36
CA ASP A 107 9.48 6.88 -25.59
C ASP A 107 10.35 7.26 -24.37
N ILE A 108 9.90 8.23 -23.56
CA ILE A 108 10.56 8.64 -22.32
C ILE A 108 10.23 7.67 -21.18
N LEU A 109 8.97 7.21 -21.10
CA LEU A 109 8.52 6.28 -20.08
C LEU A 109 9.09 4.87 -20.25
N ASP A 110 9.31 4.43 -21.48
CA ASP A 110 9.98 3.17 -21.82
C ASP A 110 11.52 3.24 -21.65
N SER A 111 12.08 4.43 -21.44
CA SER A 111 13.52 4.59 -21.21
C SER A 111 13.93 4.21 -19.79
N GLU A 112 15.18 3.77 -19.59
CA GLU A 112 15.70 3.41 -18.27
C GLU A 112 16.00 4.63 -17.37
N ASN A 113 15.86 5.87 -17.87
CA ASN A 113 16.19 7.07 -17.11
C ASN A 113 15.03 7.50 -16.20
N THR A 114 15.07 7.03 -14.94
CA THR A 114 14.06 7.37 -13.92
C THR A 114 13.93 8.88 -13.65
N GLY A 115 15.02 9.65 -13.84
CA GLY A 115 14.99 11.10 -13.64
C GLY A 115 14.12 11.81 -14.67
N ASP A 116 14.23 11.43 -15.95
CA ASP A 116 13.44 12.01 -17.02
C ASP A 116 11.96 11.58 -16.94
N GLN A 117 11.69 10.34 -16.53
CA GLN A 117 10.33 9.86 -16.24
C GLN A 117 9.65 10.70 -15.14
N GLN A 118 10.36 11.00 -14.04
CA GLN A 118 9.83 11.83 -12.96
C GLN A 118 9.58 13.27 -13.40
N LEU A 119 10.50 13.83 -14.21
CA LEU A 119 10.37 15.17 -14.76
C LEU A 119 9.19 15.30 -15.73
N LEU A 120 8.94 14.27 -16.54
CA LEU A 120 7.80 14.23 -17.47
C LEU A 120 6.48 14.39 -16.73
N VAL A 121 6.23 13.61 -15.67
CA VAL A 121 4.98 13.69 -14.92
C VAL A 121 4.83 15.05 -14.25
N ARG A 122 5.91 15.59 -13.68
CA ARG A 122 5.90 16.90 -13.03
C ARG A 122 5.56 18.02 -14.02
N ASP A 123 6.21 18.02 -15.19
CA ASP A 123 6.00 19.04 -16.22
C ASP A 123 4.63 18.91 -16.91
N LEU A 124 4.03 17.71 -16.93
CA LEU A 124 2.70 17.49 -17.51
C LEU A 124 1.60 18.20 -16.72
N VAL A 125 1.79 18.38 -15.41
CA VAL A 125 0.82 19.02 -14.51
C VAL A 125 1.30 20.39 -13.99
N ASP A 126 2.40 20.90 -14.54
CA ASP A 126 2.95 22.21 -14.20
C ASP A 126 2.05 23.32 -14.78
N ASP A 127 1.66 24.29 -13.94
CA ASP A 127 0.77 25.39 -14.33
C ASP A 127 1.42 26.35 -15.36
N ASP A 128 2.76 26.39 -15.42
CA ASP A 128 3.51 27.19 -16.39
C ASP A 128 3.61 26.52 -17.78
N LEU A 129 3.15 25.26 -17.90
CA LEU A 129 3.20 24.45 -19.12
C LEU A 129 1.79 24.03 -19.54
N ASP A 130 1.58 23.79 -20.84
CA ASP A 130 0.25 23.49 -21.36
C ASP A 130 -0.11 21.99 -21.29
N GLY A 131 0.48 21.24 -20.36
CA GLY A 131 0.28 19.79 -20.25
C GLY A 131 -1.15 19.41 -19.89
N ASN A 132 -1.78 20.18 -18.99
CA ASN A 132 -3.21 20.07 -18.71
C ASN A 132 -4.05 20.34 -19.97
N GLY A 133 -3.65 21.30 -20.82
CA GLY A 133 -4.30 21.59 -22.10
C GLY A 133 -4.31 20.39 -23.04
N PHE A 134 -3.20 19.65 -23.14
CA PHE A 134 -3.13 18.41 -23.92
C PHE A 134 -4.03 17.30 -23.37
N ILE A 135 -4.13 17.13 -22.04
CA ILE A 135 -5.06 16.19 -21.42
C ILE A 135 -6.50 16.55 -21.80
N LEU A 136 -6.87 17.82 -21.65
CA LEU A 136 -8.21 18.31 -21.97
C LEU A 136 -8.53 18.20 -23.45
N ALA A 137 -7.60 18.55 -24.33
CA ALA A 137 -7.77 18.42 -25.77
C ALA A 137 -7.96 16.97 -26.21
N THR A 138 -7.25 16.03 -25.57
CA THR A 138 -7.41 14.60 -25.84
C THR A 138 -8.83 14.11 -25.51
N ILE A 139 -9.43 14.67 -24.45
CA ILE A 139 -10.78 14.31 -23.97
C ILE A 139 -11.89 15.04 -24.75
N ASP A 140 -11.79 16.37 -24.89
CA ASP A 140 -12.83 17.25 -25.45
C ASP A 140 -13.09 17.00 -26.94
N THR A 141 -12.08 16.55 -27.67
CA THR A 141 -12.18 16.24 -29.12
C THR A 141 -13.19 15.12 -29.40
N TYR A 142 -13.52 14.33 -28.38
CA TYR A 142 -14.37 13.16 -28.49
C TYR A 142 -15.83 13.40 -28.07
N GLY A 143 -16.12 14.53 -27.42
CA GLY A 143 -17.41 14.76 -26.77
C GLY A 143 -18.61 15.07 -27.66
N ARG A 144 -18.48 15.24 -29.00
CA ARG A 144 -19.62 15.68 -29.84
C ARG A 144 -19.81 15.06 -31.23
N TYR A 145 -18.87 14.32 -31.85
CA TYR A 145 -19.05 13.97 -33.29
C TYR A 145 -18.46 12.65 -33.85
N SER A 146 -17.77 11.77 -33.11
CA SER A 146 -17.15 10.59 -33.74
C SER A 146 -17.88 9.29 -33.37
N THR A 147 -18.83 8.88 -34.22
CA THR A 147 -19.55 7.60 -34.10
C THR A 147 -18.84 6.43 -34.80
N HIS A 148 -17.74 6.65 -35.52
CA HIS A 148 -17.20 5.63 -36.45
C HIS A 148 -15.72 5.27 -36.34
N SER A 149 -14.84 6.04 -35.67
CA SER A 149 -13.44 5.64 -35.49
C SER A 149 -12.77 6.22 -34.25
N ILE A 150 -11.83 5.46 -33.67
CA ILE A 150 -11.03 5.86 -32.51
C ILE A 150 -9.82 6.65 -33.03
N PRO A 151 -9.60 7.89 -32.56
CA PRO A 151 -8.42 8.64 -32.96
C PRO A 151 -7.13 7.95 -32.53
N ALA A 152 -6.11 8.00 -33.39
CA ALA A 152 -4.83 7.33 -33.17
C ALA A 152 -4.12 7.73 -31.87
N TYR A 153 -4.40 8.91 -31.32
CA TYR A 153 -3.78 9.41 -30.09
C TYR A 153 -4.39 8.85 -28.79
N VAL A 154 -5.53 8.14 -28.85
CA VAL A 154 -6.21 7.61 -27.66
C VAL A 154 -5.41 6.49 -27.01
N GLU A 155 -4.92 5.52 -27.80
CA GLU A 155 -4.12 4.42 -27.26
C GLU A 155 -2.80 4.91 -26.63
N PRO A 156 -2.01 5.78 -27.29
CA PRO A 156 -0.83 6.37 -26.67
C PRO A 156 -1.11 7.12 -25.36
N PHE A 157 -2.20 7.90 -25.32
CA PHE A 157 -2.61 8.58 -24.09
C PHE A 157 -2.91 7.60 -22.96
N LEU A 158 -3.69 6.54 -23.23
CA LEU A 158 -4.01 5.52 -22.24
C LEU A 158 -2.76 4.78 -21.76
N LYS A 159 -1.79 4.49 -22.65
CA LYS A 159 -0.49 3.90 -22.29
C LYS A 159 0.28 4.79 -21.32
N VAL A 160 0.32 6.11 -21.57
CA VAL A 160 1.01 7.07 -20.70
C VAL A 160 0.39 7.12 -19.30
N ILE A 161 -0.92 7.33 -19.20
CA ILE A 161 -1.58 7.48 -17.88
C ILE A 161 -1.58 6.18 -17.07
N THR A 162 -1.45 5.02 -17.72
CA THR A 162 -1.42 3.70 -17.07
C THR A 162 -0.02 3.09 -16.95
N HIS A 163 1.03 3.85 -17.26
CA HIS A 163 2.39 3.32 -17.33
C HIS A 163 2.95 2.96 -15.93
N PRO A 164 3.58 1.79 -15.74
CA PRO A 164 4.12 1.37 -14.43
C PRO A 164 5.13 2.36 -13.82
N SER A 165 6.00 2.95 -14.65
CA SER A 165 7.04 3.88 -14.16
C SER A 165 6.47 5.17 -13.53
N ILE A 166 5.22 5.54 -13.84
CA ILE A 166 4.55 6.67 -13.18
C ILE A 166 3.67 6.21 -12.01
N LEU A 167 3.04 5.03 -12.12
CA LEU A 167 2.09 4.54 -11.11
C LEU A 167 2.77 3.95 -9.87
N ASP A 168 3.93 3.32 -10.04
CA ASP A 168 4.67 2.66 -8.96
C ASP A 168 5.67 3.62 -8.25
N CYS A 169 5.82 4.84 -8.77
CA CYS A 169 6.81 5.80 -8.32
C CYS A 169 6.25 6.74 -7.23
N LEU A 170 6.58 6.45 -5.97
CA LEU A 170 6.10 7.21 -4.80
C LEU A 170 6.49 8.70 -4.82
N SER A 171 7.61 9.07 -5.45
CA SER A 171 8.09 10.46 -5.48
C SER A 171 7.26 11.39 -6.37
N VAL A 172 6.45 10.83 -7.27
CA VAL A 172 5.58 11.62 -8.17
C VAL A 172 4.09 11.40 -7.91
N ASP A 173 3.73 10.66 -6.87
CA ASP A 173 2.34 10.26 -6.61
C ASP A 173 1.38 11.46 -6.47
N SER A 174 1.85 12.57 -5.89
CA SER A 174 1.07 13.82 -5.81
C SER A 174 0.79 14.42 -7.19
N PHE A 175 1.78 14.40 -8.10
CA PHE A 175 1.63 14.92 -9.47
C PHE A 175 0.74 14.00 -10.30
N VAL A 176 0.86 12.68 -10.15
CA VAL A 176 -0.06 11.70 -10.74
C VAL A 176 -1.50 11.91 -10.22
N GLY A 177 -1.65 12.23 -8.94
CA GLY A 177 -2.93 12.63 -8.35
C GLY A 177 -3.55 13.85 -9.05
N THR A 178 -2.76 14.90 -9.29
CA THR A 178 -3.18 16.08 -10.06
C THR A 178 -3.55 15.73 -11.49
N MET A 179 -2.75 14.91 -12.18
CA MET A 179 -3.03 14.44 -13.53
C MET A 179 -4.39 13.72 -13.61
N TYR A 180 -4.67 12.80 -12.66
CA TYR A 180 -5.95 12.09 -12.59
C TYR A 180 -7.11 13.00 -12.16
N ALA A 181 -6.87 14.06 -11.38
CA ALA A 181 -7.87 15.07 -11.08
C ALA A 181 -8.24 15.89 -12.32
N THR A 182 -7.24 16.28 -13.14
CA THR A 182 -7.47 16.92 -14.44
C THR A 182 -8.19 15.97 -15.40
N PHE A 183 -7.73 14.73 -15.55
CA PHE A 183 -8.39 13.73 -16.39
C PHE A 183 -9.84 13.47 -15.94
N GLY A 184 -10.05 13.26 -14.63
CA GLY A 184 -11.36 13.00 -14.04
C GLY A 184 -12.34 14.15 -14.19
N GLY A 185 -11.90 15.39 -13.97
CA GLY A 185 -12.81 16.53 -13.83
C GLY A 185 -13.66 16.49 -12.57
N PRO A 186 -14.66 17.38 -12.45
CA PRO A 186 -15.59 17.38 -11.32
C PRO A 186 -16.24 16.00 -11.23
N ASN A 187 -16.15 15.36 -10.06
CA ASN A 187 -16.76 14.04 -9.79
C ASN A 187 -16.44 12.91 -10.80
N GLY A 188 -15.39 13.03 -11.62
CA GLY A 188 -15.08 12.03 -12.65
C GLY A 188 -15.84 12.15 -13.97
N ASP A 189 -16.68 13.19 -14.13
CA ASP A 189 -17.59 13.36 -15.28
C ASP A 189 -16.87 13.25 -16.63
N ARG A 190 -15.70 13.89 -16.76
CA ARG A 190 -14.93 13.94 -18.02
C ARG A 190 -14.34 12.59 -18.37
N ALA A 191 -13.62 11.98 -17.44
CA ALA A 191 -12.98 10.69 -17.67
C ALA A 191 -14.00 9.58 -17.92
N ILE A 192 -15.10 9.56 -17.15
CA ILE A 192 -16.15 8.54 -17.32
C ILE A 192 -16.83 8.69 -18.67
N GLY A 193 -17.19 9.92 -19.07
CA GLY A 193 -17.77 10.19 -20.39
C GLY A 193 -16.83 9.80 -21.54
N PHE A 194 -15.54 10.11 -21.40
CA PHE A 194 -14.50 9.73 -22.37
C PHE A 194 -14.37 8.21 -22.50
N LEU A 195 -14.13 7.50 -21.40
CA LEU A 195 -13.94 6.04 -21.40
C LEU A 195 -15.17 5.32 -21.95
N GLU A 196 -16.37 5.77 -21.58
CA GLU A 196 -17.64 5.20 -22.05
C GLU A 196 -17.83 5.39 -23.55
N SER A 197 -17.50 6.57 -24.07
CA SER A 197 -17.57 6.81 -25.50
C SER A 197 -16.56 5.92 -26.24
N VAL A 198 -15.34 5.70 -25.70
CA VAL A 198 -14.31 4.86 -26.34
C VAL A 198 -14.80 3.42 -26.38
N CYS A 199 -15.39 2.93 -25.29
CA CYS A 199 -16.00 1.61 -25.25
C CYS A 199 -17.08 1.46 -26.32
N ARG A 200 -17.95 2.48 -26.47
CA ARG A 200 -19.03 2.47 -27.46
C ARG A 200 -18.52 2.45 -28.91
N CYS A 201 -17.47 3.20 -29.23
CA CYS A 201 -16.86 3.14 -30.56
C CYS A 201 -16.30 1.75 -30.87
N ILE A 202 -15.60 1.11 -29.92
CA ILE A 202 -15.10 -0.26 -30.09
C ILE A 202 -16.27 -1.23 -30.31
N ILE A 203 -17.32 -1.11 -29.48
CA ILE A 203 -18.53 -1.95 -29.57
C ILE A 203 -19.22 -1.84 -30.94
N ASN A 204 -19.35 -0.62 -31.47
CA ASN A 204 -20.08 -0.33 -32.71
C ASN A 204 -19.25 -0.64 -33.98
N SER A 205 -17.92 -0.44 -33.93
CA SER A 205 -17.03 -0.78 -35.04
C SER A 205 -17.06 -2.27 -35.42
N GLY A 206 -17.38 -3.15 -34.46
CA GLY A 206 -17.55 -4.58 -34.72
C GLY A 206 -18.87 -4.98 -35.41
N GLN A 207 -19.73 -4.03 -35.80
CA GLN A 207 -21.00 -4.31 -36.49
C GLN A 207 -21.07 -3.85 -37.95
N GLN A 208 -20.09 -3.10 -38.46
CA GLN A 208 -20.06 -2.61 -39.85
C GLN A 208 -18.85 -3.17 -40.62
N ASP A 209 -19.14 -4.02 -41.62
CA ASP A 209 -18.36 -4.43 -42.79
C ASP A 209 -16.97 -5.12 -42.64
N ASP A 210 -16.85 -6.24 -43.37
CA ASP A 210 -15.75 -7.22 -43.46
C ASP A 210 -14.39 -6.71 -43.97
N ASN A 211 -14.15 -5.40 -44.12
CA ASN A 211 -12.96 -4.89 -44.84
C ASN A 211 -12.10 -3.81 -44.16
N ASP A 212 -12.44 -3.32 -42.96
CA ASP A 212 -11.53 -2.46 -42.19
C ASP A 212 -11.34 -3.00 -40.76
N GLN A 213 -10.28 -3.79 -40.57
CA GLN A 213 -9.92 -4.43 -39.30
C GLN A 213 -9.51 -3.40 -38.23
N THR A 214 -10.46 -2.84 -37.49
CA THR A 214 -10.19 -2.41 -36.11
C THR A 214 -10.45 -3.59 -35.18
N LEU A 215 -9.51 -4.54 -35.18
CA LEU A 215 -9.49 -5.66 -34.24
C LEU A 215 -9.58 -5.10 -32.80
N VAL A 216 -10.59 -5.56 -32.06
CA VAL A 216 -10.65 -5.35 -30.61
C VAL A 216 -9.42 -5.97 -29.99
N THR A 217 -8.39 -5.17 -29.67
CA THR A 217 -7.17 -5.69 -29.08
C THR A 217 -7.37 -5.93 -27.57
N PRO A 218 -6.98 -7.09 -27.03
CA PRO A 218 -7.02 -7.35 -25.59
C PRO A 218 -6.27 -6.29 -24.78
N ASP A 219 -5.23 -5.68 -25.36
CA ASP A 219 -4.42 -4.66 -24.71
C ASP A 219 -5.18 -3.34 -24.55
N MET A 220 -6.02 -2.95 -25.52
CA MET A 220 -6.86 -1.75 -25.39
C MET A 220 -7.85 -1.89 -24.22
N VAL A 221 -8.47 -3.07 -24.06
CA VAL A 221 -9.37 -3.33 -22.93
C VAL A 221 -8.62 -3.32 -21.60
N LYS A 222 -7.40 -3.87 -21.53
CA LYS A 222 -6.55 -3.73 -20.33
C LYS A 222 -6.27 -2.26 -20.00
N LEU A 223 -5.93 -1.45 -21.00
CA LEU A 223 -5.67 -0.02 -20.82
C LEU A 223 -6.90 0.73 -20.28
N LEU A 224 -8.09 0.45 -20.81
CA LEU A 224 -9.35 1.02 -20.34
C LEU A 224 -9.66 0.60 -18.89
N LEU A 225 -9.53 -0.69 -18.56
CA LEU A 225 -9.74 -1.20 -17.21
C LEU A 225 -8.73 -0.60 -16.22
N ASN A 226 -7.46 -0.45 -16.61
CA ASN A 226 -6.42 0.17 -15.80
C ASN A 226 -6.71 1.65 -15.54
N ALA A 227 -7.09 2.39 -16.59
CA ALA A 227 -7.41 3.81 -16.49
C ALA A 227 -8.61 4.05 -15.58
N LEU A 228 -9.67 3.25 -15.70
CA LEU A 228 -10.83 3.32 -14.81
C LEU A 228 -10.46 2.96 -13.37
N TYR A 229 -9.69 1.90 -13.15
CA TYR A 229 -9.25 1.53 -11.81
C TYR A 229 -8.46 2.66 -11.13
N GLN A 230 -7.49 3.25 -11.83
CA GLN A 230 -6.70 4.37 -11.31
C GLN A 230 -7.56 5.62 -11.05
N LEU A 231 -8.54 5.90 -11.90
CA LEU A 231 -9.51 6.97 -11.67
C LEU A 231 -10.31 6.73 -10.38
N LEU A 232 -10.86 5.53 -10.18
CA LEU A 232 -11.66 5.20 -8.99
C LEU A 232 -10.79 5.15 -7.71
N TYR A 233 -9.52 4.78 -7.84
CA TYR A 233 -8.58 4.79 -6.73
C TYR A 233 -8.23 6.22 -6.29
N ARG A 234 -7.86 7.09 -7.24
CA ARG A 234 -7.32 8.43 -6.98
C ARG A 234 -8.41 9.50 -6.83
N VAL A 235 -9.49 9.42 -7.61
CA VAL A 235 -10.61 10.37 -7.60
C VAL A 235 -11.81 9.72 -6.89
N ARG A 236 -11.81 9.75 -5.55
CA ARG A 236 -12.85 9.08 -4.73
C ARG A 236 -14.29 9.50 -5.08
N ARG A 237 -14.49 10.76 -5.52
CA ARG A 237 -15.80 11.27 -5.93
C ARG A 237 -16.35 10.58 -7.19
N ALA A 238 -15.47 10.08 -8.07
CA ALA A 238 -15.84 9.34 -9.27
C ALA A 238 -16.60 8.04 -8.97
N ARG A 239 -16.43 7.46 -7.77
CA ARG A 239 -17.16 6.26 -7.34
C ARG A 239 -18.67 6.45 -7.22
N PHE A 240 -19.14 7.70 -7.15
CA PHE A 240 -20.55 8.05 -7.01
C PHE A 240 -21.20 8.51 -8.31
N HIS A 241 -20.44 8.55 -9.41
CA HIS A 241 -20.94 9.04 -10.69
C HIS A 241 -22.02 8.13 -11.27
N ASP A 242 -23.10 8.73 -11.79
CA ASP A 242 -24.30 8.00 -12.26
C ASP A 242 -24.07 7.22 -13.56
N GLY A 243 -23.15 7.68 -14.42
CA GLY A 243 -22.78 7.00 -15.67
C GLY A 243 -21.87 5.77 -15.49
N LEU A 244 -21.39 5.48 -14.27
CA LEU A 244 -20.43 4.41 -14.03
C LEU A 244 -20.99 2.98 -14.24
N PRO A 245 -22.25 2.67 -13.88
CA PRO A 245 -22.86 1.38 -14.23
C PRO A 245 -22.94 1.13 -15.74
N SER A 246 -23.21 2.17 -16.54
CA SER A 246 -23.20 2.07 -18.01
C SER A 246 -21.81 1.70 -18.50
N LEU A 247 -20.78 2.41 -18.04
CA LEU A 247 -19.39 2.13 -18.39
C LEU A 247 -18.94 0.72 -18.00
N LEU A 248 -19.28 0.27 -16.80
CA LEU A 248 -18.97 -1.10 -16.36
C LEU A 248 -19.72 -2.16 -17.18
N GLY A 249 -20.94 -1.84 -17.65
CA GLY A 249 -21.69 -2.65 -18.61
C GLY A 249 -20.99 -2.75 -19.96
N SER A 250 -20.62 -1.60 -20.55
CA SER A 250 -19.89 -1.51 -21.82
C SER A 250 -18.55 -2.28 -21.77
N LEU A 251 -17.80 -2.13 -20.67
CA LEU A 251 -16.55 -2.86 -20.46
C LEU A 251 -16.77 -4.37 -20.35
N HIS A 252 -17.83 -4.81 -19.68
CA HIS A 252 -18.17 -6.23 -19.60
C HIS A 252 -18.55 -6.80 -20.98
N GLU A 253 -19.31 -6.06 -21.79
CA GLU A 253 -19.63 -6.45 -23.17
C GLU A 253 -18.36 -6.59 -24.01
N LEU A 254 -17.40 -5.68 -23.87
CA LEU A 254 -16.10 -5.77 -24.55
C LEU A 254 -15.31 -7.02 -24.14
N VAL A 255 -15.28 -7.34 -22.84
CA VAL A 255 -14.62 -8.56 -22.34
C VAL A 255 -15.30 -9.82 -22.93
N GLN A 256 -16.63 -9.83 -23.02
CA GLN A 256 -17.37 -10.94 -23.66
C GLN A 256 -17.11 -11.04 -25.17
N LYS A 257 -16.98 -9.92 -25.88
CA LYS A 257 -16.61 -9.91 -27.31
C LYS A 257 -15.21 -10.47 -27.52
N ILE A 258 -14.23 -10.08 -26.69
CA ILE A 258 -12.87 -10.64 -26.73
C ILE A 258 -12.90 -12.15 -26.48
N ALA A 259 -13.73 -12.62 -25.54
CA ALA A 259 -13.86 -14.05 -25.26
C ALA A 259 -14.27 -14.87 -26.49
N LYS A 260 -15.09 -14.28 -27.38
CA LYS A 260 -15.53 -14.92 -28.63
C LYS A 260 -14.47 -14.86 -29.73
N VAL A 261 -13.73 -13.76 -29.84
CA VAL A 261 -12.76 -13.52 -30.93
C VAL A 261 -11.38 -14.11 -30.63
N CYS A 262 -10.99 -14.16 -29.36
CA CYS A 262 -9.68 -14.60 -28.89
C CYS A 262 -9.82 -15.57 -27.70
N PRO A 263 -10.05 -16.88 -27.95
CA PRO A 263 -10.15 -17.90 -26.88
C PRO A 263 -8.90 -18.00 -26.01
N ASN A 264 -7.75 -17.56 -26.53
CA ASN A 264 -6.44 -17.62 -25.87
C ASN A 264 -6.09 -16.37 -25.05
N ALA A 265 -6.95 -15.34 -25.04
CA ALA A 265 -6.74 -14.17 -24.21
C ALA A 265 -7.04 -14.51 -22.74
N ASP A 266 -6.37 -13.84 -21.79
CA ASP A 266 -6.66 -13.97 -20.36
C ASP A 266 -7.97 -13.26 -19.97
N VAL A 267 -9.07 -13.71 -20.57
CA VAL A 267 -10.44 -13.18 -20.41
C VAL A 267 -10.86 -13.22 -18.95
N GLU A 268 -10.46 -14.27 -18.23
CA GLU A 268 -10.78 -14.42 -16.82
C GLU A 268 -10.12 -13.34 -15.94
N ALA A 269 -8.86 -12.95 -16.23
CA ALA A 269 -8.23 -11.82 -15.54
C ALA A 269 -8.93 -10.48 -15.85
N LEU A 270 -9.43 -10.28 -17.08
CA LEU A 270 -10.18 -9.08 -17.45
C LEU A 270 -11.54 -9.02 -16.75
N ASP A 271 -12.24 -10.16 -16.67
CA ASP A 271 -13.52 -10.26 -15.97
C ASP A 271 -13.36 -10.07 -14.46
N ASN A 272 -12.32 -10.68 -13.87
CA ASN A 272 -11.91 -10.43 -12.47
C ASN A 272 -11.71 -8.95 -12.18
N ARG A 273 -10.99 -8.25 -13.05
CA ARG A 273 -10.71 -6.83 -12.88
C ARG A 273 -11.96 -5.97 -13.00
N THR A 274 -12.88 -6.35 -13.87
CA THR A 274 -14.19 -5.71 -14.03
C THR A 274 -15.04 -5.89 -12.77
N GLU A 275 -15.05 -7.10 -12.20
CA GLU A 275 -15.77 -7.40 -10.95
C GLU A 275 -15.17 -6.66 -9.75
N ILE A 276 -13.84 -6.56 -9.65
CA ILE A 276 -13.17 -5.75 -8.61
C ILE A 276 -13.67 -4.29 -8.69
N MET A 277 -13.74 -3.70 -9.87
CA MET A 277 -14.26 -2.34 -10.03
C MET A 277 -15.74 -2.22 -9.66
N ARG A 278 -16.59 -3.20 -10.02
CA ARG A 278 -17.99 -3.24 -9.53
C ARG A 278 -18.05 -3.26 -8.02
N ASN A 279 -17.21 -4.06 -7.36
CA ASN A 279 -17.15 -4.17 -5.91
C ASN A 279 -16.69 -2.86 -5.24
N VAL A 280 -15.68 -2.19 -5.79
CA VAL A 280 -15.21 -0.86 -5.33
C VAL A 280 -16.36 0.15 -5.36
N VAL A 281 -17.13 0.19 -6.45
CA VAL A 281 -18.27 1.10 -6.64
C VAL A 281 -19.42 0.75 -5.72
N ALA A 282 -19.77 -0.53 -5.63
CA ALA A 282 -20.83 -1.02 -4.75
C ALA A 282 -20.48 -0.76 -3.28
N SER A 283 -19.21 -0.90 -2.87
CA SER A 283 -18.75 -0.59 -1.51
C SER A 283 -18.87 0.91 -1.19
N ALA A 284 -18.51 1.77 -2.14
CA ALA A 284 -18.65 3.22 -1.99
C ALA A 284 -20.13 3.64 -1.84
N ARG A 285 -21.02 3.13 -2.71
CA ARG A 285 -22.46 3.41 -2.65
C ARG A 285 -23.11 2.89 -1.36
N ARG A 286 -22.72 1.71 -0.89
CA ARG A 286 -23.17 1.16 0.41
C ARG A 286 -22.74 2.01 1.60
N SER A 287 -21.64 2.76 1.50
CA SER A 287 -21.23 3.65 2.59
C SER A 287 -22.16 4.84 2.82
N LEU A 288 -23.03 5.17 1.86
CA LEU A 288 -24.04 6.24 1.94
C LEU A 288 -25.41 5.75 2.45
N VAL A 289 -25.65 4.43 2.45
CA VAL A 289 -26.92 3.83 2.82
C VAL A 289 -26.78 3.25 4.23
N GLN A 290 -27.50 3.81 5.20
CA GLN A 290 -27.71 3.11 6.47
C GLN A 290 -28.41 1.78 6.20
N PRO A 291 -28.13 0.70 6.95
CA PRO A 291 -28.81 -0.58 6.75
C PRO A 291 -30.32 -0.36 6.84
N ARG A 292 -31.03 -0.47 5.73
CA ARG A 292 -32.48 -0.59 5.76
C ARG A 292 -32.78 -2.01 6.22
N VAL A 293 -33.65 -2.11 7.22
CA VAL A 293 -34.33 -3.34 7.63
C VAL A 293 -34.86 -4.00 6.34
N PRO A 294 -34.55 -5.28 6.06
CA PRO A 294 -35.18 -5.98 4.95
C PRO A 294 -36.68 -6.09 5.26
N GLU A 295 -37.51 -5.43 4.45
CA GLU A 295 -38.94 -5.75 4.42
C GLU A 295 -39.10 -7.19 3.93
N GLU A 296 -39.85 -7.97 4.71
CA GLU A 296 -40.26 -9.32 4.37
C GLU A 296 -41.04 -9.31 3.05
N ASN A 297 -40.45 -9.87 2.00
CA ASN A 297 -41.23 -10.39 0.89
C ASN A 297 -40.69 -11.78 0.55
N GLY A 298 -41.52 -12.76 0.89
CA GLY A 298 -41.19 -14.17 0.81
C GLY A 298 -41.21 -14.75 -0.60
N GLN A 299 -40.97 -16.06 -0.59
CA GLN A 299 -41.14 -17.05 -1.65
C GLN A 299 -39.94 -17.24 -2.58
N ASN A 300 -39.04 -18.15 -2.19
CA ASN A 300 -38.99 -19.51 -2.78
C ASN A 300 -37.82 -20.30 -2.18
N ALA A 301 -38.13 -21.19 -1.23
CA ALA A 301 -37.17 -22.12 -0.64
C ALA A 301 -37.12 -23.42 -1.46
N GLY A 302 -36.00 -23.63 -2.16
CA GLY A 302 -35.57 -24.93 -2.67
C GLY A 302 -34.73 -25.65 -1.61
N THR A 303 -35.03 -26.92 -1.41
CA THR A 303 -34.56 -27.86 -0.40
C THR A 303 -33.04 -28.12 -0.40
N GLY A 304 -32.41 -28.08 0.78
CA GLY A 304 -31.06 -28.62 1.00
C GLY A 304 -30.48 -28.33 2.40
N LEU A 305 -30.48 -29.37 3.26
CA LEU A 305 -29.92 -29.47 4.62
C LEU A 305 -30.66 -28.70 5.74
N ALA A 306 -31.09 -29.45 6.75
CA ALA A 306 -31.92 -29.01 7.86
C ALA A 306 -31.36 -27.76 8.56
N GLN A 307 -31.89 -26.59 8.22
CA GLN A 307 -31.80 -25.38 9.02
C GLN A 307 -32.71 -25.54 10.24
N SER A 308 -32.18 -25.23 11.42
CA SER A 308 -32.97 -25.09 12.65
C SER A 308 -34.18 -24.18 12.39
N THR A 309 -35.38 -24.67 12.70
CA THR A 309 -36.71 -24.05 12.44
C THR A 309 -37.03 -22.87 13.38
N PHE A 310 -36.04 -22.29 14.05
CA PHE A 310 -36.23 -21.11 14.89
C PHE A 310 -35.67 -19.87 14.18
N PRO A 311 -36.41 -18.75 14.11
CA PRO A 311 -35.84 -17.47 13.69
C PRO A 311 -34.66 -17.18 14.63
N MET A 312 -33.43 -17.22 14.12
CA MET A 312 -32.28 -16.77 14.89
C MET A 312 -32.24 -15.26 14.78
N ASP A 313 -32.41 -14.57 15.90
CA ASP A 313 -32.29 -13.12 15.97
C ASP A 313 -30.92 -12.70 15.44
N ILE A 314 -30.93 -11.80 14.45
CA ILE A 314 -29.69 -11.27 13.88
C ILE A 314 -29.15 -10.23 14.86
N GLU A 315 -28.11 -10.60 15.61
CA GLU A 315 -27.38 -9.61 16.38
C GLU A 315 -26.67 -8.62 15.46
N ILE A 316 -26.97 -7.33 15.64
CA ILE A 316 -26.37 -6.24 14.88
C ILE A 316 -25.30 -5.56 15.77
N PRO A 317 -24.08 -5.34 15.26
CA PRO A 317 -23.08 -4.54 15.98
C PRO A 317 -23.48 -3.06 16.01
N GLY A 318 -23.34 -2.42 17.16
CA GLY A 318 -23.72 -1.03 17.36
C GLY A 318 -24.28 -0.74 18.76
N GLY A 319 -23.74 0.29 19.42
CA GLY A 319 -24.39 0.93 20.57
C GLY A 319 -24.14 0.30 21.94
N ARG A 320 -23.38 -0.82 22.02
CA ARG A 320 -22.97 -1.43 23.30
C ARG A 320 -21.92 -0.61 24.05
N HIS A 321 -21.03 0.06 23.32
CA HIS A 321 -19.98 0.95 23.83
C HIS A 321 -19.45 1.87 22.71
N ASP A 322 -18.56 2.80 23.08
CA ASP A 322 -17.94 3.80 22.16
C ASP A 322 -17.18 3.18 20.98
N ASN A 323 -16.70 1.95 21.13
CA ASN A 323 -15.99 1.19 20.09
C ASN A 323 -16.82 0.07 19.40
N ASP A 324 -18.10 -0.08 19.73
CA ASP A 324 -18.99 -1.04 19.06
C ASP A 324 -19.67 -0.38 17.86
N LEU A 325 -18.99 -0.44 16.71
CA LEU A 325 -19.43 0.19 15.47
C LEU A 325 -19.75 -0.86 14.40
N ALA A 326 -20.76 -0.59 13.57
CA ALA A 326 -21.13 -1.49 12.49
C ALA A 326 -20.03 -1.66 11.43
N LYS A 327 -19.23 -0.61 11.18
CA LYS A 327 -18.12 -0.63 10.21
C LYS A 327 -16.78 -0.88 10.92
N ILE A 328 -16.14 -2.02 10.67
CA ILE A 328 -14.82 -2.33 11.26
C ILE A 328 -13.72 -1.31 10.91
N SER A 329 -13.86 -0.61 9.78
CA SER A 329 -12.95 0.47 9.37
C SER A 329 -12.90 1.64 10.37
N GLN A 330 -13.93 1.81 11.21
CA GLN A 330 -14.04 2.89 12.20
C GLN A 330 -13.71 2.43 13.63
N ILE A 331 -13.71 1.13 13.89
CA ILE A 331 -13.36 0.56 15.20
C ILE A 331 -11.90 0.95 15.53
N GLN A 332 -11.51 1.05 16.80
CA GLN A 332 -10.12 1.22 17.25
C GLN A 332 -9.47 -0.14 17.48
N ILE A 333 -8.20 -0.31 17.09
CA ILE A 333 -7.53 -1.62 17.22
C ILE A 333 -7.38 -1.96 18.70
N LEU A 334 -6.74 -1.07 19.45
CA LEU A 334 -6.64 -1.19 20.89
C LEU A 334 -8.01 -0.95 21.53
N PRO A 335 -8.30 -1.58 22.69
CA PRO A 335 -9.58 -1.39 23.37
C PRO A 335 -9.73 0.04 23.87
N THR A 336 -10.92 0.61 23.74
CA THR A 336 -11.23 1.90 24.35
C THR A 336 -11.60 1.72 25.82
N GLN A 337 -11.59 2.81 26.58
CA GLN A 337 -12.05 2.78 27.97
C GLN A 337 -13.53 2.39 28.08
N GLY A 338 -14.38 2.87 27.17
CA GLY A 338 -15.80 2.49 27.15
C GLY A 338 -16.01 0.99 26.86
N GLU A 339 -15.19 0.40 25.99
CA GLU A 339 -15.22 -1.03 25.71
C GLU A 339 -14.80 -1.89 26.91
N ILE A 340 -13.77 -1.48 27.65
CA ILE A 340 -13.26 -2.23 28.81
C ILE A 340 -14.27 -2.21 29.96
N VAL A 341 -14.99 -1.10 30.16
CA VAL A 341 -15.92 -0.93 31.28
C VAL A 341 -17.33 -1.43 30.95
N SER A 342 -17.69 -1.60 29.66
CA SER A 342 -19.05 -2.01 29.25
C SER A 342 -19.42 -3.40 29.74
N ASP A 343 -20.56 -3.53 30.43
CA ASP A 343 -21.09 -4.83 30.90
C ASP A 343 -21.78 -5.64 29.79
N SER A 344 -21.92 -5.07 28.58
CA SER A 344 -22.53 -5.75 27.44
C SER A 344 -21.59 -6.83 26.87
N SER A 345 -22.15 -7.96 26.44
CA SER A 345 -21.39 -8.98 25.70
C SER A 345 -20.89 -8.42 24.36
N GLU A 346 -19.64 -8.73 24.01
CA GLU A 346 -19.07 -8.32 22.72
C GLU A 346 -19.74 -9.06 21.57
N TYR A 347 -19.99 -8.36 20.46
CA TYR A 347 -20.48 -8.97 19.24
C TYR A 347 -19.38 -9.81 18.57
N LEU A 348 -19.54 -11.14 18.62
CA LEU A 348 -18.64 -12.11 17.99
C LEU A 348 -19.38 -12.84 16.86
N PRO A 349 -19.10 -12.50 15.59
CA PRO A 349 -19.76 -13.13 14.46
C PRO A 349 -19.31 -14.58 14.27
N SER A 350 -20.20 -15.40 13.72
CA SER A 350 -19.92 -16.80 13.42
C SER A 350 -19.09 -16.98 12.15
N THR A 351 -18.14 -17.91 12.19
CA THR A 351 -17.37 -18.36 11.01
C THR A 351 -18.19 -19.23 10.06
N ASN A 352 -19.35 -19.73 10.51
CA ASN A 352 -20.24 -20.53 9.68
C ASN A 352 -21.09 -19.62 8.76
N PHE A 353 -20.81 -19.66 7.46
CA PHE A 353 -21.53 -18.85 6.45
C PHE A 353 -23.03 -19.16 6.33
N SER A 354 -23.50 -20.31 6.81
CA SER A 354 -24.92 -20.66 6.84
C SER A 354 -25.69 -19.96 7.96
N GLN A 355 -25.00 -19.44 8.99
CA GLN A 355 -25.65 -18.66 10.04
C GLN A 355 -25.97 -17.23 9.54
N PRO A 356 -27.03 -16.58 10.06
CA PRO A 356 -27.39 -15.24 9.67
C PRO A 356 -26.32 -14.23 10.09
N HIS A 357 -26.12 -13.21 9.27
CA HIS A 357 -25.18 -12.12 9.52
C HIS A 357 -25.79 -10.82 8.99
N PHE A 358 -25.57 -9.71 9.68
CA PHE A 358 -26.10 -8.39 9.27
C PHE A 358 -25.50 -7.86 7.96
N ILE A 359 -24.45 -8.53 7.44
CA ILE A 359 -23.81 -8.24 6.15
C ILE A 359 -24.13 -9.39 5.20
N ALA A 360 -24.86 -9.08 4.13
CA ALA A 360 -25.24 -10.06 3.11
C ALA A 360 -24.09 -10.41 2.14
N ASP A 361 -23.18 -9.47 1.87
CA ASP A 361 -22.07 -9.72 0.95
C ASP A 361 -21.04 -10.69 1.55
N PRO A 362 -20.74 -11.84 0.91
CA PRO A 362 -19.87 -12.87 1.48
C PRO A 362 -18.44 -12.37 1.77
N MET A 363 -17.90 -11.50 0.92
CA MET A 363 -16.55 -10.95 1.09
C MET A 363 -16.51 -10.02 2.30
N LEU A 364 -17.41 -9.03 2.36
CA LEU A 364 -17.46 -8.12 3.50
C LEU A 364 -17.77 -8.83 4.81
N ARG A 365 -18.65 -9.84 4.78
CA ARG A 365 -18.91 -10.71 5.94
C ARG A 365 -17.66 -11.42 6.41
N TYR A 366 -16.93 -12.06 5.50
CA TYR A 366 -15.69 -12.77 5.81
C TYR A 366 -14.67 -11.85 6.50
N ILE A 367 -14.51 -10.64 5.96
CA ILE A 367 -13.56 -9.65 6.48
C ILE A 367 -14.02 -9.07 7.82
N ASP A 368 -15.31 -8.77 7.98
CA ASP A 368 -15.89 -8.33 9.27
C ASP A 368 -15.68 -9.41 10.34
N SER A 369 -16.01 -10.66 10.00
CA SER A 369 -15.87 -11.80 10.92
C SER A 369 -14.42 -12.03 11.32
N THR A 370 -13.52 -12.08 10.35
CA THR A 370 -12.09 -12.27 10.59
C THR A 370 -11.51 -11.14 11.46
N PHE A 371 -11.88 -9.89 11.18
CA PHE A 371 -11.39 -8.75 11.96
C PHE A 371 -11.85 -8.81 13.42
N ARG A 372 -13.15 -9.02 13.67
CA ARG A 372 -13.71 -9.02 15.03
C ARG A 372 -13.18 -10.19 15.86
N LEU A 373 -13.15 -11.38 15.27
CA LEU A 373 -12.65 -12.59 15.94
C LEU A 373 -11.14 -12.49 16.22
N LEU A 374 -10.33 -12.09 15.24
CA LEU A 374 -8.88 -11.95 15.44
C LEU A 374 -8.56 -10.88 16.48
N ARG A 375 -9.29 -9.75 16.44
CA ARG A 375 -9.11 -8.69 17.44
C ARG A 375 -9.48 -9.19 18.85
N HIS A 376 -10.58 -9.92 18.99
CA HIS A 376 -11.01 -10.50 20.26
C HIS A 376 -10.01 -11.54 20.78
N ASP A 377 -9.53 -12.46 19.94
CA ASP A 377 -8.55 -13.48 20.31
C ASP A 377 -7.26 -12.85 20.89
N ILE A 378 -6.83 -11.73 20.32
CA ILE A 378 -5.60 -11.04 20.72
C ILE A 378 -5.81 -10.17 21.96
N LEU A 379 -6.92 -9.44 22.04
CA LEU A 379 -7.11 -8.37 23.05
C LEU A 379 -8.16 -8.71 24.12
N GLY A 380 -8.87 -9.82 24.01
CA GLY A 380 -9.89 -10.26 24.98
C GLY A 380 -9.31 -10.35 26.39
N SER A 381 -8.21 -11.10 26.54
CA SER A 381 -7.52 -11.23 27.83
C SER A 381 -6.98 -9.90 28.39
N VAL A 382 -6.58 -8.96 27.52
CA VAL A 382 -6.15 -7.61 27.92
C VAL A 382 -7.32 -6.84 28.51
N LYS A 383 -8.50 -6.91 27.87
CA LYS A 383 -9.72 -6.28 28.36
C LYS A 383 -10.14 -6.82 29.72
N ASP A 384 -10.08 -8.13 29.90
CA ASP A 384 -10.45 -8.77 31.16
C ASP A 384 -9.54 -8.33 32.31
N VAL A 385 -8.22 -8.32 32.07
CA VAL A 385 -7.24 -7.82 33.06
C VAL A 385 -7.47 -6.35 33.39
N LEU A 386 -7.66 -5.50 32.38
CA LEU A 386 -7.89 -4.07 32.61
C LEU A 386 -9.24 -3.80 33.30
N ARG A 387 -10.28 -4.56 32.98
CA ARG A 387 -11.60 -4.45 33.62
C ARG A 387 -11.50 -4.74 35.12
N ASP A 388 -10.84 -5.83 35.51
CA ASP A 388 -10.59 -6.17 36.92
C ASP A 388 -9.87 -5.01 37.64
N LEU A 389 -8.79 -4.50 37.05
CA LEU A 389 -8.00 -3.39 37.63
C LEU A 389 -8.79 -2.07 37.72
N LEU A 390 -9.68 -1.80 36.75
CA LEU A 390 -10.53 -0.61 36.78
C LEU A 390 -11.64 -0.71 37.83
N GLN A 391 -12.14 -1.89 38.15
CA GLN A 391 -13.16 -2.11 39.18
C GLN A 391 -12.62 -2.10 40.62
N GLN A 392 -11.33 -2.36 40.82
CA GLN A 392 -10.73 -2.40 42.17
C GLN A 392 -10.50 -1.01 42.77
N ASP A 393 -11.14 -0.72 43.91
CA ASP A 393 -10.88 0.52 44.65
C ASP A 393 -9.76 0.33 45.68
N GLY A 394 -8.64 1.05 45.50
CA GLY A 394 -7.53 1.06 46.46
C GLY A 394 -6.18 1.44 45.85
N PRO A 395 -5.19 1.79 46.69
CA PRO A 395 -3.86 2.22 46.23
C PRO A 395 -2.99 1.06 45.72
N ASN A 396 -3.35 -0.20 46.02
CA ASN A 396 -2.60 -1.39 45.68
C ASN A 396 -3.47 -2.35 44.85
N PRO A 397 -3.58 -2.13 43.54
CA PRO A 397 -4.29 -3.06 42.66
C PRO A 397 -3.58 -4.42 42.63
N TYR A 398 -4.34 -5.50 42.49
CA TYR A 398 -3.81 -6.85 42.36
C TYR A 398 -4.49 -7.57 41.21
N LEU A 399 -3.82 -8.56 40.63
CA LEU A 399 -4.47 -9.43 39.64
C LEU A 399 -5.26 -10.48 40.41
N SER A 400 -6.59 -10.49 40.26
CA SER A 400 -7.44 -11.47 40.94
C SER A 400 -7.13 -12.90 40.49
N ASN A 401 -6.80 -13.08 39.20
CA ASN A 401 -6.39 -14.35 38.63
C ASN A 401 -4.86 -14.50 38.58
N LYS A 402 -4.32 -15.57 39.19
CA LYS A 402 -2.87 -15.86 39.21
C LYS A 402 -2.32 -16.33 37.85
N ASP A 403 -3.19 -16.82 36.96
CA ASP A 403 -2.84 -17.21 35.58
C ASP A 403 -2.95 -16.05 34.58
N SER A 404 -3.20 -14.82 35.06
CA SER A 404 -3.20 -13.64 34.22
C SER A 404 -1.83 -13.48 33.55
N ARG A 405 -1.79 -13.45 32.21
CA ARG A 405 -0.58 -13.17 31.40
C ARG A 405 -0.12 -11.70 31.52
N ALA A 406 -0.34 -11.08 32.67
CA ALA A 406 -0.04 -9.67 32.93
C ALA A 406 0.82 -9.51 34.19
N HIS A 407 1.64 -8.47 34.21
CA HIS A 407 2.44 -8.10 35.37
C HIS A 407 2.21 -6.64 35.73
N ILE A 408 2.12 -6.36 37.04
CA ILE A 408 1.87 -5.01 37.53
C ILE A 408 3.14 -4.41 38.16
N TYR A 409 3.42 -3.16 37.80
CA TYR A 409 4.47 -2.34 38.38
C TYR A 409 3.87 -1.10 39.06
N MET A 410 3.97 -1.06 40.38
CA MET A 410 3.36 -0.03 41.23
C MET A 410 4.20 1.24 41.30
N ALA A 411 3.57 2.34 41.73
CA ALA A 411 4.20 3.65 41.91
C ALA A 411 4.95 4.10 40.64
N SER A 412 4.29 3.93 39.50
CA SER A 412 4.83 4.27 38.20
C SER A 412 4.71 5.77 37.93
N HIS A 413 5.76 6.38 37.40
CA HIS A 413 5.84 7.81 37.11
C HIS A 413 6.53 8.05 35.77
N ILE A 414 6.02 9.03 35.01
CA ILE A 414 6.65 9.52 33.79
C ILE A 414 7.72 10.54 34.18
N GLN A 415 8.99 10.19 34.00
CA GLN A 415 10.12 11.00 34.45
C GLN A 415 10.48 12.12 33.48
N HIS A 416 10.52 11.79 32.18
CA HIS A 416 10.93 12.68 31.11
C HIS A 416 10.17 12.32 29.84
N ILE A 417 9.82 13.33 29.04
CA ILE A 417 9.32 13.18 27.68
C ILE A 417 10.37 13.82 26.76
N PHE A 418 10.79 13.10 25.73
CA PHE A 418 11.83 13.55 24.80
C PHE A 418 11.54 13.07 23.38
N VAL A 419 12.24 13.64 22.41
CA VAL A 419 12.17 13.23 21.02
C VAL A 419 13.46 12.50 20.68
N ASN A 420 13.35 11.25 20.22
CA ASN A 420 14.51 10.44 19.91
C ASN A 420 15.19 10.92 18.60
N ARG A 421 16.34 10.33 18.25
CA ARG A 421 17.08 10.67 17.02
C ARG A 421 16.31 10.38 15.72
N ARG A 422 15.23 9.59 15.78
CA ARG A 422 14.33 9.26 14.67
C ARG A 422 13.11 10.19 14.61
N ASN A 423 13.10 11.27 15.40
CA ASN A 423 11.98 12.21 15.55
C ASN A 423 10.69 11.57 16.10
N GLU A 424 10.81 10.50 16.89
CA GLU A 424 9.69 9.86 17.57
C GLU A 424 9.59 10.38 19.01
N LEU A 425 8.36 10.63 19.47
CA LEU A 425 8.10 11.06 20.84
C LEU A 425 8.16 9.86 21.78
N GLU A 426 9.10 9.89 22.72
CA GLU A 426 9.32 8.86 23.72
C GLU A 426 9.20 9.44 25.13
N ALA A 427 8.96 8.55 26.09
CA ALA A 427 8.89 8.88 27.50
C ALA A 427 9.62 7.82 28.33
N THR A 428 10.25 8.26 29.42
CA THR A 428 10.86 7.35 30.40
C THR A 428 9.86 7.10 31.53
N VAL A 429 9.44 5.86 31.69
CA VAL A 429 8.54 5.44 32.78
C VAL A 429 9.37 4.72 33.83
N SER A 430 9.33 5.22 35.07
CA SER A 430 9.95 4.59 36.24
C SER A 430 8.91 3.96 37.13
N PHE A 431 9.27 2.92 37.87
CA PHE A 431 8.36 2.20 38.75
C PHE A 431 9.07 1.60 39.97
N SER A 432 8.30 1.12 40.94
CA SER A 432 8.87 0.49 42.14
C SER A 432 9.53 -0.85 41.84
N THR A 433 10.68 -1.11 42.47
CA THR A 433 11.39 -2.39 42.27
C THR A 433 10.51 -3.58 42.70
N PRO A 434 10.33 -4.59 41.81
CA PRO A 434 9.57 -5.79 42.13
C PRO A 434 10.03 -6.43 43.45
N PRO A 435 9.11 -6.90 44.32
CA PRO A 435 9.46 -7.47 45.63
C PRO A 435 10.50 -8.58 45.56
N GLN A 436 10.48 -9.41 44.51
CA GLN A 436 11.41 -10.53 44.29
C GLN A 436 12.86 -10.06 44.07
N LEU A 437 13.05 -8.81 43.65
CA LEU A 437 14.35 -8.24 43.31
C LEU A 437 14.93 -7.35 44.41
N ARG A 438 14.14 -6.86 45.37
CA ARG A 438 14.58 -5.83 46.34
C ARG A 438 15.85 -6.22 47.11
N LYS A 439 15.97 -7.49 47.52
CA LYS A 439 17.11 -8.00 48.32
C LYS A 439 18.24 -8.62 47.48
N LYS A 440 18.11 -8.69 46.15
CA LYS A 440 19.09 -9.34 45.28
C LYS A 440 20.26 -8.42 44.90
N PRO A 441 21.48 -8.96 44.72
CA PRO A 441 22.62 -8.18 44.21
C PRO A 441 22.37 -7.74 42.76
N LEU A 442 23.07 -6.69 42.33
CA LEU A 442 22.87 -6.07 41.01
C LEU A 442 23.08 -7.07 39.85
N ALA A 443 24.08 -7.95 39.94
CA ALA A 443 24.34 -8.96 38.90
C ALA A 443 23.18 -9.96 38.75
N GLU A 444 22.55 -10.37 39.85
CA GLU A 444 21.37 -11.24 39.81
C GLU A 444 20.13 -10.51 39.31
N LYS A 445 19.98 -9.21 39.62
CA LYS A 445 18.92 -8.37 39.04
C LYS A 445 19.07 -8.27 37.52
N CYS A 446 20.29 -8.04 37.02
CA CYS A 446 20.58 -8.01 35.58
C CYS A 446 20.19 -9.35 34.91
N ARG A 447 20.65 -10.47 35.48
CA ARG A 447 20.34 -11.82 34.95
C ARG A 447 18.84 -12.06 34.94
N TRP A 448 18.14 -11.75 36.03
CA TRP A 448 16.70 -11.95 36.11
C TRP A 448 15.92 -11.17 35.04
N TRP A 449 16.28 -9.90 34.79
CA TRP A 449 15.62 -9.11 33.73
C TRP A 449 15.92 -9.64 32.33
N ASN A 450 17.13 -10.14 32.09
CA ASN A 450 17.52 -10.74 30.81
C ASN A 450 16.82 -12.08 30.57
N ASP A 451 16.66 -12.89 31.61
CA ASP A 451 15.99 -14.20 31.52
C ASP A 451 14.46 -14.06 31.51
N SER A 452 13.92 -12.92 31.95
CA SER A 452 12.49 -12.66 31.96
C SER A 452 12.00 -12.07 30.64
N ASN A 453 10.95 -12.66 30.05
CA ASN A 453 10.22 -12.10 28.91
C ASN A 453 9.28 -10.93 29.32
N ARG A 454 9.67 -10.15 30.31
CA ARG A 454 8.89 -9.02 30.85
C ARG A 454 9.41 -7.71 30.25
N LEU A 455 8.50 -6.80 29.94
CA LEU A 455 8.82 -5.48 29.36
C LEU A 455 9.76 -5.60 28.14
N GLU A 456 9.53 -6.60 27.29
CA GLU A 456 10.32 -6.81 26.07
C GLU A 456 10.16 -5.63 25.11
N GLU A 457 11.21 -5.37 24.32
CA GLU A 457 11.14 -4.33 23.29
C GLU A 457 10.03 -4.66 22.28
N GLY A 458 9.18 -3.69 22.01
CA GLY A 458 7.97 -3.81 21.20
C GLY A 458 6.75 -4.34 21.94
N SER A 459 6.82 -4.69 23.23
CA SER A 459 5.64 -5.14 23.98
C SER A 459 4.66 -4.01 24.27
N LEU A 460 3.37 -4.35 24.30
CA LEU A 460 2.30 -3.45 24.71
C LEU A 460 2.23 -3.39 26.24
N VAL A 461 2.24 -2.18 26.77
CA VAL A 461 2.02 -1.90 28.19
C VAL A 461 0.91 -0.85 28.34
N CYS A 462 0.22 -0.84 29.47
CA CYS A 462 -0.80 0.15 29.77
C CYS A 462 -0.46 0.89 31.07
N PHE A 463 -0.48 2.22 31.03
CA PHE A 463 -0.35 3.08 32.19
C PHE A 463 -1.74 3.46 32.69
N LEU A 464 -2.08 2.97 33.88
CA LEU A 464 -3.29 3.27 34.62
C LEU A 464 -3.04 4.44 35.55
N THR A 465 -3.81 5.51 35.42
CA THR A 465 -3.77 6.65 36.33
C THR A 465 -5.14 6.93 36.93
N SER A 466 -5.20 7.56 38.09
CA SER A 466 -6.45 7.92 38.76
C SER A 466 -6.46 9.42 39.05
N GLU A 467 -7.42 10.14 38.46
CA GLU A 467 -7.60 11.58 38.64
C GLU A 467 -8.97 11.83 39.27
N SER A 468 -9.00 12.41 40.47
CA SER A 468 -10.22 12.93 41.12
C SER A 468 -11.47 12.01 41.00
N THR A 469 -11.30 10.70 41.23
CA THR A 469 -12.28 9.57 41.12
C THR A 469 -12.41 8.86 39.77
N ARG A 470 -11.86 9.39 38.68
CA ARG A 470 -11.88 8.72 37.36
C ARG A 470 -10.52 8.09 37.04
N LYS A 471 -10.52 6.78 36.80
CA LYS A 471 -9.36 6.08 36.25
C LYS A 471 -9.25 6.36 34.75
N ARG A 472 -8.03 6.51 34.24
CA ARG A 472 -7.72 6.70 32.82
C ARG A 472 -6.64 5.73 32.38
N LEU A 473 -6.70 5.35 31.12
CA LEU A 473 -5.81 4.39 30.48
C LEU A 473 -4.94 5.09 29.45
N LEU A 474 -3.68 4.71 29.37
CA LEU A 474 -2.78 5.13 28.30
C LEU A 474 -2.00 3.91 27.79
N PHE A 475 -2.20 3.55 26.52
CA PHE A 475 -1.47 2.45 25.90
C PHE A 475 -0.12 2.92 25.37
N LEU A 476 0.93 2.20 25.75
CA LEU A 476 2.32 2.51 25.44
C LEU A 476 2.99 1.26 24.86
N GLU A 477 4.02 1.45 24.05
CA GLU A 477 4.85 0.40 23.49
C GLU A 477 6.27 0.57 24.02
N VAL A 478 6.87 -0.49 24.54
CA VAL A 478 8.25 -0.45 25.05
C VAL A 478 9.22 -0.29 23.88
N THR A 479 10.06 0.74 23.91
CA THR A 479 11.06 1.00 22.86
C THR A 479 12.45 0.54 23.25
N THR A 480 12.78 0.57 24.55
CA THR A 480 14.12 0.18 25.01
C THR A 480 14.05 -0.47 26.38
N LYS A 481 14.68 -1.65 26.48
CA LYS A 481 14.86 -2.43 27.72
C LYS A 481 16.35 -2.51 28.08
N CYS A 482 16.81 -1.62 28.95
CA CYS A 482 18.21 -1.60 29.38
C CYS A 482 18.40 -2.34 30.72
N SER A 483 19.04 -3.51 30.68
CA SER A 483 19.41 -4.28 31.88
C SER A 483 20.87 -4.06 32.34
N SER A 484 21.65 -3.27 31.61
CA SER A 484 23.06 -2.98 31.91
C SER A 484 23.22 -1.86 32.96
N GLN A 485 24.38 -1.82 33.63
CA GLN A 485 24.67 -0.82 34.68
C GLN A 485 25.18 0.52 34.14
N ASP A 486 25.51 0.59 32.84
CA ASP A 486 26.16 1.75 32.22
C ASP A 486 25.15 2.81 31.77
N GLN A 487 24.91 3.80 32.63
CA GLN A 487 24.30 5.07 32.25
C GLN A 487 25.37 6.01 31.69
N THR A 488 25.77 5.80 30.44
CA THR A 488 26.63 6.77 29.74
C THR A 488 25.85 8.01 29.30
N ASP A 489 24.51 7.99 29.38
CA ASP A 489 23.60 9.01 28.87
C ASP A 489 22.50 9.28 29.90
N LYS A 490 22.22 10.55 30.23
CA LYS A 490 21.20 10.94 31.22
C LYS A 490 19.77 10.61 30.77
N ASP A 491 19.57 10.44 29.47
CA ASP A 491 18.27 10.18 28.86
C ASP A 491 17.95 8.69 28.68
N LYS A 492 18.89 7.79 29.06
CA LYS A 492 18.67 6.34 28.92
C LYS A 492 18.06 5.76 30.19
N SER A 493 16.90 5.12 30.01
CA SER A 493 16.24 4.33 31.04
C SER A 493 17.11 3.13 31.46
N THR A 494 16.96 2.64 32.68
CA THR A 494 17.72 1.49 33.18
C THR A 494 16.94 0.72 34.22
N LEU A 495 16.81 -0.59 34.04
CA LEU A 495 16.10 -1.50 34.96
C LEU A 495 16.94 -1.90 36.18
N VAL A 496 18.27 -1.75 36.11
CA VAL A 496 19.19 -2.09 37.19
C VAL A 496 20.02 -0.87 37.59
N SER A 497 19.61 -0.21 38.68
CA SER A 497 20.36 0.90 39.28
C SER A 497 20.32 0.79 40.80
N ASN A 498 21.36 1.32 41.45
CA ASN A 498 21.43 1.44 42.91
C ASN A 498 20.98 2.83 43.40
N ARG A 499 20.91 3.82 42.50
CA ARG A 499 20.60 5.23 42.84
C ARG A 499 19.20 5.66 42.41
N TYR A 500 18.68 5.02 41.36
CA TYR A 500 17.41 5.40 40.74
C TYR A 500 16.44 4.21 40.71
N PRO A 501 15.12 4.46 40.75
CA PRO A 501 14.14 3.41 40.53
C PRO A 501 14.31 2.81 39.12
N PRO A 502 13.96 1.52 38.92
CA PRO A 502 13.98 0.90 37.61
C PRO A 502 13.09 1.67 36.63
N SER A 503 13.57 1.87 35.42
CA SER A 503 12.85 2.57 34.37
C SER A 503 13.00 1.90 33.01
N ILE A 504 12.02 2.15 32.15
CA ILE A 504 11.98 1.73 30.75
C ILE A 504 11.67 2.94 29.86
N THR A 505 12.04 2.85 28.58
CA THR A 505 11.65 3.83 27.58
C THR A 505 10.46 3.29 26.80
N VAL A 506 9.47 4.15 26.58
CA VAL A 506 8.23 3.81 25.90
C VAL A 506 7.82 4.91 24.92
N LYS A 507 6.99 4.55 23.94
CA LYS A 507 6.29 5.50 23.05
C LYS A 507 4.79 5.26 23.13
N LEU A 508 3.98 6.18 22.63
CA LEU A 508 2.53 5.99 22.51
C LEU A 508 2.23 4.86 21.50
N ALA A 509 1.39 3.88 21.90
CA ALA A 509 1.00 2.79 21.02
C ALA A 509 0.07 3.26 19.87
N THR A 510 -0.71 4.30 20.15
CA THR A 510 -1.49 5.07 19.18
C THR A 510 -1.19 6.55 19.37
N CYS A 511 -0.96 7.28 18.28
CA CYS A 511 -0.63 8.70 18.34
C CYS A 511 -1.89 9.56 18.19
N LEU A 512 -2.89 9.34 19.05
CA LEU A 512 -4.11 10.15 19.07
C LEU A 512 -3.88 11.44 19.89
N LEU A 513 -4.50 12.55 19.48
CA LEU A 513 -4.37 13.84 20.16
C LEU A 513 -4.78 13.77 21.65
N GLN A 514 -5.81 12.98 21.96
CA GLN A 514 -6.28 12.78 23.33
C GLN A 514 -5.26 12.05 24.22
N GLU A 515 -4.56 11.07 23.65
CA GLU A 515 -3.51 10.30 24.35
C GLU A 515 -2.26 11.14 24.56
N LEU A 516 -1.90 11.97 23.57
CA LEU A 516 -0.82 12.94 23.69
C LEU A 516 -1.09 13.96 24.80
N ASN A 517 -2.31 14.50 24.85
CA ASN A 517 -2.72 15.43 25.91
C ASN A 517 -2.69 14.76 27.29
N LEU A 518 -3.15 13.50 27.39
CA LEU A 518 -3.09 12.73 28.63
C LEU A 518 -1.64 12.48 29.08
N LEU A 519 -0.76 12.10 28.15
CA LEU A 519 0.67 11.93 28.43
C LEU A 519 1.29 13.23 28.98
N GLY A 520 0.99 14.37 28.32
CA GLY A 520 1.45 15.69 28.76
C GLY A 520 0.90 16.09 30.12
N GLN A 521 -0.36 15.77 30.41
CA GLN A 521 -0.99 16.04 31.71
C GLN A 521 -0.33 15.20 32.82
N ILE A 522 -0.20 13.88 32.62
CA ILE A 522 0.45 12.97 33.59
C ILE A 522 1.86 13.47 33.93
N TYR A 523 2.62 13.90 32.91
CA TYR A 523 3.96 14.43 33.10
C TYR A 523 3.99 15.78 33.83
N SER A 524 3.15 16.72 33.43
CA SER A 524 3.14 18.09 33.99
C SER A 524 2.67 18.12 35.44
N GLU A 525 1.64 17.34 35.76
CA GLU A 525 1.05 17.25 37.10
C GLU A 525 1.70 16.17 37.97
N LYS A 526 2.66 15.40 37.42
CA LYS A 526 3.36 14.29 38.09
C LYS A 526 2.40 13.26 38.71
N ILE A 527 1.35 12.92 37.95
CA ILE A 527 0.31 12.02 38.44
C ILE A 527 0.89 10.60 38.57
N PRO A 528 0.84 9.98 39.76
CA PRO A 528 1.29 8.61 39.93
C PRO A 528 0.33 7.64 39.25
N GLY A 529 0.86 6.52 38.79
CA GLY A 529 0.07 5.48 38.16
C GLY A 529 0.59 4.07 38.42
N THR A 530 -0.04 3.13 37.73
CA THR A 530 0.30 1.71 37.75
C THR A 530 0.56 1.27 36.31
N LEU A 531 1.73 0.67 36.07
CA LEU A 531 2.08 0.16 34.75
C LEU A 531 1.74 -1.33 34.69
N VAL A 532 1.03 -1.74 33.64
CA VAL A 532 0.62 -3.13 33.39
C VAL A 532 1.30 -3.61 32.12
N ASP A 533 2.03 -4.70 32.22
CA ASP A 533 2.71 -5.35 31.09
C ASP A 533 1.94 -6.58 30.65
N PHE A 534 1.57 -6.66 29.36
CA PHE A 534 0.87 -7.80 28.77
C PHE A 534 1.87 -8.69 28.07
N HIS A 535 2.12 -9.86 28.65
CA HIS A 535 3.19 -10.75 28.24
C HIS A 535 3.09 -11.12 26.75
N SER A 536 4.20 -10.97 26.01
CA SER A 536 4.32 -11.35 24.58
C SER A 536 3.33 -10.67 23.63
N LEU A 537 2.62 -9.63 24.06
CA LEU A 537 1.70 -8.91 23.19
C LEU A 537 2.44 -7.79 22.46
N ILE A 538 2.83 -8.03 21.22
CA ILE A 538 3.63 -7.10 20.41
C ILE A 538 2.72 -6.46 19.34
N PRO A 539 2.39 -5.15 19.40
CA PRO A 539 1.51 -4.51 18.42
C PRO A 539 1.95 -4.69 16.97
N ALA A 540 3.26 -4.78 16.71
CA ALA A 540 3.81 -4.98 15.37
C ALA A 540 3.39 -6.32 14.73
N THR A 541 3.02 -7.35 15.51
CA THR A 541 2.64 -8.66 14.96
C THR A 541 1.20 -8.70 14.48
N PHE A 542 0.31 -7.88 15.03
CA PHE A 542 -1.12 -7.95 14.74
C PHE A 542 -1.75 -6.66 14.21
N ALA A 543 -1.27 -5.49 14.65
CA ALA A 543 -1.86 -4.22 14.23
C ALA A 543 -1.78 -4.01 12.70
N PRO A 544 -0.68 -4.36 11.99
CA PRO A 544 -0.64 -4.29 10.53
C PRO A 544 -1.71 -5.16 9.85
N ILE A 545 -1.95 -6.38 10.37
CA ILE A 545 -2.95 -7.32 9.84
C ILE A 545 -4.35 -6.72 9.99
N LEU A 546 -4.69 -6.25 11.19
CA LEU A 546 -5.99 -5.63 11.46
C LEU A 546 -6.20 -4.34 10.66
N ARG A 547 -5.17 -3.50 10.47
CA ARG A 547 -5.22 -2.33 9.56
C ARG A 547 -5.47 -2.75 8.11
N ASN A 548 -4.86 -3.85 7.67
CA ASN A 548 -5.08 -4.37 6.32
C ASN A 548 -6.51 -4.88 6.13
N LEU A 549 -7.10 -5.58 7.11
CA LEU A 549 -8.51 -6.01 7.02
C LEU A 549 -9.47 -4.82 6.91
N ARG A 550 -9.22 -3.73 7.65
CA ARG A 550 -9.99 -2.47 7.50
C ARG A 550 -9.83 -1.85 6.12
N ARG A 551 -8.61 -1.89 5.57
CA ARG A 551 -8.32 -1.43 4.22
C ARG A 551 -9.11 -2.24 3.20
N VAL A 552 -9.06 -3.57 3.29
CA VAL A 552 -9.79 -4.50 2.41
C VAL A 552 -11.29 -4.24 2.46
N GLN A 553 -11.89 -4.03 3.65
CA GLN A 553 -13.32 -3.67 3.76
C GLN A 553 -13.65 -2.37 3.00
N ARG A 554 -12.80 -1.35 3.14
CA ARG A 554 -13.01 -0.03 2.52
C ARG A 554 -12.82 -0.07 1.01
N GLU A 555 -11.86 -0.86 0.53
CA GLU A 555 -11.49 -0.93 -0.89
C GLU A 555 -12.33 -1.95 -1.65
N GLY A 556 -12.86 -2.97 -0.99
CA GLY A 556 -13.69 -3.99 -1.63
C GLY A 556 -12.90 -5.00 -2.46
N GLU A 557 -11.60 -5.13 -2.21
CA GLU A 557 -10.66 -5.94 -2.99
C GLU A 557 -10.00 -7.00 -2.11
N LEU A 558 -10.28 -8.27 -2.39
CA LEU A 558 -9.65 -9.43 -1.75
C LEU A 558 -9.01 -10.29 -2.84
N ALA A 559 -7.70 -10.51 -2.75
CA ALA A 559 -6.99 -11.42 -3.63
C ALA A 559 -7.59 -12.83 -3.52
N PHE A 560 -7.74 -13.52 -4.66
CA PHE A 560 -8.32 -14.87 -4.71
C PHE A 560 -9.74 -14.98 -4.12
N GLN A 561 -10.53 -13.90 -4.11
CA GLN A 561 -11.90 -13.90 -3.59
C GLN A 561 -12.77 -15.03 -4.15
N LYS A 562 -12.57 -15.40 -5.43
CA LYS A 562 -13.27 -16.49 -6.12
C LYS A 562 -13.00 -17.87 -5.52
N TRP A 563 -11.83 -18.05 -4.90
CA TRP A 563 -11.36 -19.34 -4.38
C TRP A 563 -11.43 -19.41 -2.84
N ILE A 564 -11.38 -18.27 -2.16
CA ILE A 564 -11.40 -18.17 -0.69
C ILE A 564 -12.84 -18.09 -0.15
N LEU A 565 -13.74 -17.42 -0.87
CA LEU A 565 -15.12 -17.23 -0.41
C LEU A 565 -16.01 -18.39 -0.85
N PRO A 566 -16.99 -18.80 -0.05
CA PRO A 566 -17.98 -19.78 -0.48
C PRO A 566 -18.74 -19.24 -1.70
N GLY A 567 -18.96 -20.11 -2.69
CA GLY A 567 -19.66 -19.77 -3.92
C GLY A 567 -21.05 -19.18 -3.64
N ARG A 568 -21.44 -18.15 -4.41
CA ARG A 568 -22.72 -17.44 -4.19
C ARG A 568 -23.96 -18.30 -4.40
N ASN A 569 -23.85 -19.48 -5.00
CA ASN A 569 -24.90 -20.47 -5.18
C ASN A 569 -24.26 -21.86 -5.07
N GLY A 570 -24.98 -22.86 -4.57
CA GLY A 570 -24.55 -24.27 -4.43
C GLY A 570 -24.23 -24.98 -5.75
N GLU A 571 -23.51 -24.34 -6.65
CA GLU A 571 -22.87 -25.01 -7.78
C GLU A 571 -21.64 -25.75 -7.26
N ASP A 572 -21.83 -27.04 -6.96
CA ASP A 572 -20.78 -28.08 -6.94
C ASP A 572 -20.14 -28.25 -8.33
N LYS A 573 -19.85 -27.16 -9.05
CA LYS A 573 -18.97 -27.19 -10.21
C LYS A 573 -17.57 -27.36 -9.66
N ARG A 574 -16.92 -28.49 -10.01
CA ARG A 574 -15.48 -28.69 -9.80
C ARG A 574 -14.76 -27.39 -10.15
N ILE A 575 -14.25 -26.70 -9.13
CA ILE A 575 -13.63 -25.38 -9.27
C ILE A 575 -12.42 -25.56 -10.18
N ASN A 576 -12.56 -25.21 -11.46
CA ASN A 576 -11.47 -25.28 -12.42
C ASN A 576 -10.61 -24.03 -12.25
N ILE A 577 -9.59 -24.14 -11.40
CA ILE A 577 -8.67 -23.03 -11.13
C ILE A 577 -7.68 -22.95 -12.30
N PRO A 578 -7.61 -21.82 -13.02
CA PRO A 578 -6.72 -21.67 -14.17
C PRO A 578 -5.24 -21.67 -13.75
N PRO A 579 -4.31 -21.92 -14.69
CA PRO A 579 -2.87 -21.73 -14.44
C PRO A 579 -2.53 -20.30 -14.02
N PRO A 580 -1.39 -20.06 -13.33
CA PRO A 580 -0.95 -18.70 -13.01
C PRO A 580 -0.83 -17.80 -14.24
N ALA A 581 -1.14 -16.51 -14.12
CA ALA A 581 -1.18 -15.58 -15.27
C ALA A 581 0.09 -15.57 -16.14
N TYR A 582 1.28 -15.72 -15.53
CA TYR A 582 2.55 -15.78 -16.26
C TYR A 582 2.71 -17.07 -17.10
N ALA A 583 1.98 -18.13 -16.75
CA ALA A 583 2.04 -19.45 -17.35
C ALA A 583 0.95 -19.68 -18.43
N ARG A 584 0.05 -18.70 -18.64
CA ARG A 584 -1.04 -18.74 -19.64
C ARG A 584 -0.58 -18.43 -21.07
N LYS A 585 0.71 -18.10 -21.28
CA LYS A 585 1.23 -17.78 -22.62
C LYS A 585 1.23 -19.02 -23.52
N LEU A 586 0.93 -18.84 -24.80
CA LEU A 586 0.95 -19.93 -25.78
C LEU A 586 2.34 -20.60 -25.83
N GLY A 587 2.38 -21.92 -25.76
CA GLY A 587 3.64 -22.70 -25.76
C GLY A 587 4.49 -22.52 -24.50
N PHE A 588 3.91 -21.98 -23.43
CA PHE A 588 4.59 -21.94 -22.13
C PHE A 588 4.67 -23.34 -21.52
N VAL A 589 5.86 -23.70 -21.04
CA VAL A 589 6.13 -25.04 -20.51
C VAL A 589 7.12 -24.91 -19.36
N PHE A 590 6.83 -25.58 -18.25
CA PHE A 590 7.77 -25.75 -17.14
C PHE A 590 8.75 -26.88 -17.46
N SER A 591 10.04 -26.62 -17.21
CA SER A 591 11.10 -27.63 -17.26
C SER A 591 11.45 -28.03 -15.83
N PHE A 592 11.53 -29.34 -15.59
CA PHE A 592 11.87 -29.89 -14.28
C PHE A 592 13.36 -30.23 -14.12
N ILE A 593 14.19 -29.92 -15.12
CA ILE A 593 15.65 -30.18 -15.08
C ILE A 593 16.34 -29.63 -13.82
N SER A 594 15.84 -28.55 -13.23
CA SER A 594 16.41 -27.97 -12.00
C SER A 594 16.24 -28.85 -10.77
N ILE A 595 15.28 -29.77 -10.78
CA ILE A 595 14.92 -30.61 -9.63
C ILE A 595 15.20 -32.10 -9.82
N THR A 596 15.60 -32.55 -11.02
CA THR A 596 15.96 -33.95 -11.28
C THR A 596 17.32 -34.32 -10.67
N LYS A 597 17.46 -35.57 -10.20
CA LYS A 597 18.65 -36.04 -9.44
C LYS A 597 19.97 -35.86 -10.20
N HIS A 598 19.95 -36.04 -11.52
CA HIS A 598 21.16 -36.04 -12.36
C HIS A 598 21.21 -34.89 -13.38
N ARG A 599 20.20 -34.00 -13.42
CA ARG A 599 20.07 -32.89 -14.41
C ARG A 599 20.28 -33.28 -15.88
N ALA A 600 20.21 -34.57 -16.21
CA ALA A 600 20.51 -35.10 -17.54
C ALA A 600 19.25 -35.33 -18.39
N GLN A 601 18.12 -35.61 -17.74
CA GLN A 601 16.84 -35.88 -18.37
C GLN A 601 15.84 -34.82 -17.91
N ASP A 602 15.19 -34.16 -18.87
CA ASP A 602 14.20 -33.13 -18.63
C ASP A 602 12.80 -33.69 -18.90
N ILE A 603 11.90 -33.45 -17.96
CA ILE A 603 10.47 -33.72 -18.12
C ILE A 603 9.76 -32.37 -18.10
N LYS A 604 8.80 -32.21 -19.01
CA LYS A 604 8.16 -30.93 -19.32
C LYS A 604 6.70 -30.96 -18.94
N LEU A 605 6.22 -29.89 -18.32
CA LEU A 605 4.81 -29.72 -17.95
C LEU A 605 4.21 -28.54 -18.70
N ASP A 606 3.18 -28.82 -19.51
CA ASP A 606 2.27 -27.80 -20.04
C ASP A 606 1.19 -27.50 -18.98
N PRO A 607 1.12 -26.27 -18.46
CA PRO A 607 0.13 -25.90 -17.45
C PRO A 607 -1.31 -26.00 -17.94
N ASN A 608 -1.54 -25.86 -19.25
CA ASN A 608 -2.87 -25.92 -19.86
C ASN A 608 -3.30 -27.35 -20.17
N SER A 609 -2.38 -28.31 -20.11
CA SER A 609 -2.63 -29.74 -20.36
C SER A 609 -1.86 -30.61 -19.36
N PRO A 610 -2.15 -30.49 -18.05
CA PRO A 610 -1.43 -31.21 -16.99
C PRO A 610 -1.53 -32.73 -17.12
N GLU A 611 -2.58 -33.23 -17.76
CA GLU A 611 -2.81 -34.67 -17.96
C GLU A 611 -1.80 -35.32 -18.90
N SER A 612 -1.07 -34.52 -19.69
CA SER A 612 -0.02 -35.01 -20.59
C SER A 612 1.25 -35.46 -19.86
N LEU A 613 1.41 -35.11 -18.58
CA LEU A 613 2.59 -35.42 -17.79
C LEU A 613 2.49 -36.80 -17.15
N ASP A 614 3.49 -37.67 -17.37
CA ASP A 614 3.62 -38.92 -16.60
C ASP A 614 4.14 -38.64 -15.18
N ILE A 615 3.22 -38.73 -14.22
CA ILE A 615 3.50 -38.48 -12.81
C ILE A 615 4.45 -39.54 -12.22
N LYS A 616 4.41 -40.79 -12.72
CA LYS A 616 5.31 -41.84 -12.24
C LYS A 616 6.74 -41.58 -12.69
N GLU A 617 6.90 -41.18 -13.95
CA GLU A 617 8.20 -40.77 -14.48
C GLU A 617 8.77 -39.59 -13.67
N LEU A 618 7.94 -38.56 -13.40
CA LEU A 618 8.33 -37.42 -12.57
C LEU A 618 8.84 -37.87 -11.18
N GLY A 619 8.15 -38.80 -10.52
CA GLY A 619 8.55 -39.34 -9.22
C GLY A 619 9.91 -40.04 -9.26
N THR A 620 10.17 -40.85 -10.29
CA THR A 620 11.46 -41.54 -10.44
C THR A 620 12.64 -40.58 -10.65
N LEU A 621 12.45 -39.56 -11.51
CA LEU A 621 13.50 -38.59 -11.87
C LEU A 621 13.81 -37.59 -10.73
N THR A 622 12.79 -37.20 -9.96
CA THR A 622 12.93 -36.20 -8.89
C THR A 622 13.15 -36.82 -7.51
N GLY A 623 12.75 -38.08 -7.32
CA GLY A 623 12.73 -38.75 -6.02
C GLY A 623 11.55 -38.34 -5.12
N LEU A 624 10.58 -37.61 -5.66
CA LEU A 624 9.34 -37.26 -4.96
C LEU A 624 8.40 -38.47 -4.93
N ASP A 625 7.65 -38.60 -3.84
CA ASP A 625 6.54 -39.57 -3.80
C ASP A 625 5.34 -39.10 -4.64
N LEU A 626 4.39 -40.00 -4.87
CA LEU A 626 3.23 -39.73 -5.72
C LEU A 626 2.41 -38.52 -5.25
N GLY A 627 2.19 -38.39 -3.94
CA GLY A 627 1.42 -37.27 -3.38
C GLY A 627 2.17 -35.94 -3.51
N GLN A 628 3.48 -35.96 -3.33
CA GLN A 628 4.36 -34.82 -3.55
C GLN A 628 4.40 -34.38 -5.02
N CYS A 629 4.43 -35.33 -5.97
CA CYS A 629 4.33 -35.04 -7.39
C CYS A 629 2.99 -34.37 -7.74
N HIS A 630 1.87 -34.92 -7.25
CA HIS A 630 0.56 -34.29 -7.43
C HIS A 630 0.50 -32.88 -6.83
N GLY A 631 1.06 -32.69 -5.64
CA GLY A 631 1.14 -31.37 -4.99
C GLY A 631 1.96 -30.37 -5.81
N LEU A 632 3.11 -30.79 -6.33
CA LEU A 632 3.97 -29.95 -7.18
C LEU A 632 3.28 -29.55 -8.47
N VAL A 633 2.66 -30.50 -9.18
CA VAL A 633 1.92 -30.23 -10.43
C VAL A 633 0.76 -29.29 -10.15
N ALA A 634 -0.03 -29.55 -9.10
CA ALA A 634 -1.14 -28.68 -8.71
C ALA A 634 -0.71 -27.24 -8.41
N ALA A 635 0.45 -27.04 -7.77
CA ALA A 635 0.98 -25.70 -7.49
C ALA A 635 1.50 -24.96 -8.74
N LEU A 636 1.95 -25.70 -9.76
CA LEU A 636 2.44 -25.10 -11.02
C LEU A 636 1.31 -24.82 -12.00
N THR A 637 0.22 -25.59 -11.97
CA THR A 637 -0.89 -25.49 -12.94
C THR A 637 -2.12 -24.78 -12.40
N ARG A 638 -2.11 -24.28 -11.16
CA ARG A 638 -3.23 -23.54 -10.57
C ARG A 638 -2.73 -22.25 -9.94
N GLU A 639 -3.43 -21.15 -10.18
CA GLU A 639 -3.14 -19.87 -9.51
C GLU A 639 -3.39 -19.92 -7.99
N TYR A 640 -4.20 -20.87 -7.54
CA TYR A 640 -4.42 -21.18 -6.13
C TYR A 640 -4.42 -22.71 -5.93
N ALA A 641 -3.55 -23.20 -5.05
CA ALA A 641 -3.42 -24.62 -4.74
C ALA A 641 -3.30 -24.84 -3.23
N MET A 642 -4.14 -25.72 -2.70
CA MET A 642 -4.07 -26.16 -1.31
C MET A 642 -3.41 -27.53 -1.24
N ILE A 643 -2.18 -27.60 -0.73
CA ILE A 643 -1.45 -28.86 -0.54
C ILE A 643 -1.53 -29.26 0.92
N GLN A 644 -2.17 -30.40 1.19
CA GLN A 644 -2.35 -30.93 2.54
C GLN A 644 -1.65 -32.28 2.68
N GLY A 645 -1.17 -32.56 3.89
CA GLY A 645 -0.59 -33.85 4.24
C GLY A 645 -0.23 -33.90 5.73
N PRO A 646 -0.22 -35.09 6.36
CA PRO A 646 0.20 -35.28 7.75
C PRO A 646 1.56 -34.63 8.09
N PRO A 647 1.87 -34.36 9.37
CA PRO A 647 3.21 -33.92 9.75
C PRO A 647 4.26 -34.94 9.29
N GLY A 648 5.40 -34.46 8.79
CA GLY A 648 6.48 -35.31 8.28
C GLY A 648 6.40 -35.74 6.80
N THR A 649 5.32 -35.46 6.07
CA THR A 649 5.17 -35.89 4.65
C THR A 649 5.92 -35.03 3.62
N GLY A 650 6.91 -34.24 4.04
CA GLY A 650 7.76 -33.49 3.12
C GLY A 650 7.08 -32.28 2.42
N LYS A 651 6.03 -31.68 2.99
CA LYS A 651 5.40 -30.46 2.43
C LYS A 651 6.41 -29.33 2.17
N SER A 652 7.31 -29.08 3.12
CA SER A 652 8.40 -28.10 2.94
C SER A 652 9.37 -28.52 1.85
N HIS A 653 9.60 -29.82 1.66
CA HIS A 653 10.43 -30.34 0.57
C HIS A 653 9.80 -30.04 -0.79
N VAL A 654 8.49 -30.25 -0.95
CA VAL A 654 7.74 -29.87 -2.16
C VAL A 654 7.84 -28.36 -2.41
N GLY A 655 7.70 -27.54 -1.36
CA GLY A 655 7.86 -26.08 -1.45
C GLY A 655 9.24 -25.66 -1.98
N VAL A 656 10.31 -26.30 -1.52
CA VAL A 656 11.68 -26.05 -2.04
C VAL A 656 11.77 -26.41 -3.53
N LYS A 657 11.22 -27.55 -3.95
CA LYS A 657 11.22 -27.96 -5.37
C LYS A 657 10.42 -26.99 -6.23
N LEU A 658 9.25 -26.54 -5.75
CA LEU A 658 8.44 -25.53 -6.44
C LEU A 658 9.23 -24.24 -6.68
N VAL A 659 9.88 -23.71 -5.65
CA VAL A 659 10.70 -22.49 -5.78
C VAL A 659 11.87 -22.71 -6.74
N GLN A 660 12.52 -23.88 -6.73
CA GLN A 660 13.59 -24.21 -7.67
C GLN A 660 13.11 -24.20 -9.14
N VAL A 661 11.90 -24.71 -9.42
CA VAL A 661 11.30 -24.65 -10.76
C VAL A 661 10.98 -23.21 -11.16
N LEU A 662 10.38 -22.42 -10.26
CA LEU A 662 10.04 -21.02 -10.51
C LEU A 662 11.28 -20.14 -10.75
N LEU A 663 12.36 -20.37 -10.01
CA LEU A 663 13.62 -19.64 -10.20
C LEU A 663 14.26 -19.96 -11.57
N ALA A 664 14.14 -21.21 -12.04
CA ALA A 664 14.67 -21.60 -13.35
C ALA A 664 13.98 -20.87 -14.52
N ILE A 665 12.71 -20.49 -14.36
CA ILE A 665 11.95 -19.77 -15.38
C ILE A 665 11.87 -18.25 -15.14
N LYS A 666 12.50 -17.73 -14.07
CA LYS A 666 12.33 -16.34 -13.62
C LYS A 666 12.51 -15.31 -14.74
N ALA A 667 13.58 -15.43 -15.53
CA ALA A 667 13.85 -14.52 -16.64
C ALA A 667 12.84 -14.70 -17.79
N ARG A 668 12.53 -15.94 -18.17
CA ARG A 668 11.60 -16.26 -19.28
C ARG A 668 10.16 -15.82 -18.98
N ALA A 669 9.74 -15.95 -17.73
CA ALA A 669 8.40 -15.62 -17.28
C ALA A 669 8.28 -14.19 -16.69
N ASN A 670 9.38 -13.42 -16.64
CA ASN A 670 9.46 -12.10 -16.01
C ASN A 670 8.87 -12.10 -14.58
N LEU A 671 9.28 -13.09 -13.75
CA LEU A 671 8.75 -13.23 -12.40
C LEU A 671 9.37 -12.18 -11.46
N GLY A 672 8.51 -11.55 -10.66
CA GLY A 672 8.90 -10.67 -9.56
C GLY A 672 9.51 -11.43 -8.36
N PRO A 673 9.65 -10.77 -7.20
CA PRO A 673 10.09 -11.44 -5.97
C PRO A 673 9.12 -12.56 -5.57
N ILE A 674 9.68 -13.70 -5.17
CA ILE A 674 8.92 -14.82 -4.62
C ILE A 674 8.93 -14.68 -3.11
N ILE A 675 7.75 -14.55 -2.51
CA ILE A 675 7.59 -14.47 -1.06
C ILE A 675 7.22 -15.86 -0.54
N VAL A 676 8.04 -16.38 0.38
CA VAL A 676 7.77 -17.62 1.11
C VAL A 676 7.52 -17.21 2.56
N MET A 677 6.33 -17.51 3.08
CA MET A 677 5.89 -17.15 4.43
C MET A 677 5.80 -18.38 5.32
#